data_AF-A0A1J5HQP2-F1
#
_entry.id   AF-A0A1J5HQP2-F1
#
_cell.length_a   1.000
_cell.length_b   1.000
_cell.length_c   1.000
_cell.angle_alpha   90.00
_cell.angle_beta   90.00
_cell.angle_gamma   90.00
#
_symmetry.space_group_name_H-M   'P 1'
#
loop_
_entity.id
_entity.type
_entity.pdbx_description
1 polymer ?
#
loop_
_entity_poly.entity_id
_entity_poly.type
_entity_poly.pdbx_seq_one_letter_code
_entity_poly.pdbx_strand_id
1 'polypeptide(L)'
;MKNKIAKLLVISLLLNLFPALSAFAAGSIYISEIEVGEFQSYSIYTEHFQIEFNYIVYIQPDSNGNGVPDMVDDVAEYAEQSWDREITSLGFDAPIPDDWYIPYIPIILDDQYEYLYEGTTGVTSVLSDLTPYIAVDPWLAESVMKATVSHEFMHAIQFGYDPYFLESYQDLNFAEASAVWAEDYVYPSVNDYLYYLDDFFTYPDYSIFAGVIPSGTLFEYSLMIWPKFLTEYYDDDEIMVTIWEDFFDLDYEGKRSVLTVYTAVNNFIESQGDDLAEVYREFAIWNLAHDQTYNDGTLYPDIYLMREWDSSTEVSSKMPLPDMRPALYGTNYIEFETSSSEDDFKLSITKGEDVDMGVTFVPMDASGEYDLDAVDKNTVYAGDTYGEFIFEGASDYDYIYVLVSPIDTEVSVAMSFDVGYSYYYSGEFGDFSADSDVVSSDVTVGEDTESQKEGDDVGDTVAIDYTNDELTLEVLYYDEDGITVGWDRLTALDISYYVVYMGEESEVYDVADVVEYPYITTYAASDLPSDSIYYFVVEAYDEDGVLLETSDEIAGYTEAFSFGDVLSTDDAYEAIMGLYDLGVIQGYDDGNFYPDQVVNRAELLKIIIEGQGITPDEDEYQGCFDDVGDEWFAKYVCYAKEQGWVVGYGDGNFYPAQTVNKVEALKMLLLAYGYDIADEDVTGGMPYTDTWPTAWYAPYVKTAFDLGILTEAEGSAFESSSGRDRAEICDELWELLSVLDLR
;
A
#
# COMPACT_ATOMS: atom_id res chain seq x y z
N MET A 1 -8.54 -20.27 39.63
CA MET A 1 -7.23 -20.20 40.33
C MET A 1 -6.52 -21.53 40.62
N LYS A 2 -7.02 -22.72 40.22
CA LYS A 2 -6.21 -23.97 40.27
C LYS A 2 -5.93 -24.64 38.92
N ASN A 3 -6.46 -24.10 37.82
CA ASN A 3 -6.23 -24.62 36.46
C ASN A 3 -5.39 -23.70 35.55
N LYS A 4 -4.90 -22.54 36.03
CA LYS A 4 -3.96 -21.70 35.27
C LYS A 4 -2.48 -21.96 35.58
N ILE A 5 -2.16 -22.84 36.55
CA ILE A 5 -0.76 -23.14 36.95
C ILE A 5 -0.16 -24.32 36.16
N ALA A 6 -0.95 -25.03 35.34
CA ALA A 6 -0.44 -26.17 34.56
C ALA A 6 0.20 -25.79 33.21
N LYS A 7 -0.05 -24.59 32.65
CA LYS A 7 0.56 -24.14 31.39
C LYS A 7 1.94 -23.48 31.55
N LEU A 8 2.28 -22.99 32.75
CA LEU A 8 3.57 -22.34 33.02
C LEU A 8 4.74 -23.30 33.34
N LEU A 9 4.51 -24.62 33.32
CA LEU A 9 5.54 -25.63 33.65
C LEU A 9 6.07 -26.40 32.45
N VAL A 10 5.64 -26.08 31.22
CA VAL A 10 6.14 -26.72 29.99
C VAL A 10 7.14 -25.83 29.23
N ILE A 11 7.08 -24.50 29.38
CA ILE A 11 8.00 -23.57 28.71
C ILE A 11 9.40 -23.57 29.36
N SER A 12 9.53 -23.97 30.63
CA SER A 12 10.83 -24.06 31.31
C SER A 12 11.72 -25.25 30.84
N LEU A 13 11.27 -26.07 29.89
CA LEU A 13 12.01 -27.25 29.43
C LEU A 13 12.57 -27.17 27.99
N LEU A 14 12.38 -26.06 27.27
CA LEU A 14 12.90 -25.91 25.89
C LEU A 14 14.08 -24.93 25.73
N LEU A 15 14.50 -24.21 26.76
CA LEU A 15 15.68 -23.32 26.71
C LEU A 15 17.04 -23.99 27.01
N ASN A 16 17.25 -25.23 26.56
CA ASN A 16 18.53 -25.93 26.76
C ASN A 16 18.99 -26.73 25.52
N LEU A 17 18.99 -26.11 24.34
CA LEU A 17 19.75 -26.63 23.19
C LEU A 17 20.45 -25.51 22.40
N PHE A 18 21.66 -25.22 22.89
CA PHE A 18 22.86 -24.78 22.18
C PHE A 18 23.10 -23.32 21.72
N PRO A 19 24.39 -22.88 21.77
CA PRO A 19 24.80 -21.48 21.89
C PRO A 19 25.65 -20.95 20.72
N ALA A 20 25.67 -19.62 20.53
CA ALA A 20 26.87 -18.77 20.57
C ALA A 20 26.78 -17.56 19.60
N LEU A 21 26.72 -16.36 20.17
CA LEU A 21 27.69 -15.32 19.85
C LEU A 21 28.20 -14.69 21.16
N SER A 22 29.47 -14.98 21.44
CA SER A 22 30.31 -14.42 22.50
C SER A 22 30.78 -13.01 22.11
N ALA A 23 31.07 -12.04 22.98
CA ALA A 23 31.71 -12.15 24.28
C ALA A 23 31.64 -10.84 25.09
N PHE A 24 31.28 -10.92 26.37
CA PHE A 24 32.06 -10.30 27.44
C PHE A 24 32.03 -11.21 28.67
N ALA A 25 33.21 -11.45 29.24
CA ALA A 25 33.48 -12.54 30.17
C ALA A 25 33.34 -12.16 31.64
N ALA A 26 32.90 -13.16 32.41
CA ALA A 26 33.32 -13.49 33.78
C ALA A 26 32.75 -12.65 34.94
N GLY A 27 31.56 -13.05 35.38
CA GLY A 27 31.11 -12.93 36.76
C GLY A 27 30.00 -13.95 37.02
N SER A 28 30.27 -14.97 37.82
CA SER A 28 29.29 -16.00 38.20
C SER A 28 28.08 -15.37 38.89
N ILE A 29 26.93 -15.31 38.22
CA ILE A 29 25.66 -14.91 38.82
C ILE A 29 24.99 -16.18 39.38
N TYR A 30 24.82 -16.18 40.69
CA TYR A 30 23.92 -17.09 41.38
C TYR A 30 22.49 -16.83 40.87
N ILE A 31 21.83 -17.84 40.31
CA ILE A 31 20.37 -17.81 40.18
C ILE A 31 19.81 -17.94 41.60
N SER A 32 19.58 -16.81 42.27
CA SER A 32 18.65 -16.74 43.39
C SER A 32 17.23 -16.83 42.83
N GLU A 33 16.35 -17.52 43.57
CA GLU A 33 14.90 -17.56 43.32
C GLU A 33 14.40 -16.17 42.89
N ILE A 34 13.72 -16.08 41.75
CA ILE A 34 12.96 -14.89 41.36
C ILE A 34 11.83 -14.76 42.38
N GLU A 35 11.95 -13.82 43.31
CA GLU A 35 10.82 -13.36 44.11
C GLU A 35 9.84 -12.69 43.15
N VAL A 36 8.64 -13.24 43.03
CA VAL A 36 7.51 -12.55 42.38
C VAL A 36 7.25 -11.29 43.20
N GLY A 37 7.51 -10.12 42.63
CA GLY A 37 7.34 -8.85 43.32
C GLY A 37 5.89 -8.47 43.59
N GLU A 38 5.69 -7.48 44.47
CA GLU A 38 4.39 -6.89 44.78
C GLU A 38 3.91 -5.97 43.65
N PHE A 39 2.65 -6.10 43.22
CA PHE A 39 2.03 -5.17 42.25
C PHE A 39 2.19 -3.72 42.74
N GLN A 40 2.78 -2.86 41.90
CA GLN A 40 2.93 -1.43 42.18
C GLN A 40 2.10 -0.62 41.20
N SER A 41 1.48 0.44 41.73
CA SER A 41 0.64 1.36 40.98
C SER A 41 1.09 2.77 41.29
N TYR A 42 1.34 3.53 40.23
CA TYR A 42 1.71 4.93 40.25
C TYR A 42 0.61 5.74 39.61
N SER A 43 0.27 6.86 40.24
CA SER A 43 -0.63 7.86 39.71
C SER A 43 -0.04 9.22 40.07
N ILE A 44 0.48 9.91 39.06
CA ILE A 44 1.02 11.25 39.20
C ILE A 44 0.18 12.24 38.40
N TYR A 45 0.24 13.50 38.82
CA TYR A 45 -0.54 14.58 38.23
C TYR A 45 0.41 15.72 37.87
N THR A 46 0.29 16.20 36.65
CA THR A 46 0.96 17.41 36.17
C THR A 46 -0.04 18.57 36.17
N GLU A 47 0.19 19.62 35.36
CA GLU A 47 -0.79 20.70 35.22
C GLU A 47 -2.00 20.23 34.41
N HIS A 48 -1.76 19.44 33.35
CA HIS A 48 -2.77 19.05 32.37
C HIS A 48 -3.02 17.53 32.29
N PHE A 49 -2.11 16.68 32.80
CA PHE A 49 -2.18 15.23 32.63
C PHE A 49 -2.25 14.46 33.95
N GLN A 50 -2.87 13.28 33.89
CA GLN A 50 -2.83 12.26 34.92
C GLN A 50 -2.13 11.03 34.33
N ILE A 51 -0.95 10.69 34.85
CA ILE A 51 -0.16 9.56 34.36
C ILE A 51 -0.36 8.38 35.30
N GLU A 52 -0.83 7.26 34.76
CA GLU A 52 -1.06 6.00 35.46
C GLU A 52 -0.10 4.91 34.99
N PHE A 53 0.52 4.18 35.92
CA PHE A 53 1.38 3.05 35.60
C PHE A 53 1.18 1.91 36.59
N ASN A 54 0.84 0.73 36.07
CA ASN A 54 0.54 -0.47 36.86
C ASN A 54 1.44 -1.63 36.41
N TYR A 55 2.41 -2.05 37.24
CA TYR A 55 3.38 -3.09 36.83
C TYR A 55 3.73 -4.13 37.90
N ILE A 56 4.32 -5.25 37.46
CA ILE A 56 4.83 -6.34 38.29
C ILE A 56 6.37 -6.27 38.35
N VAL A 57 6.93 -6.14 39.56
CA VAL A 57 8.28 -5.61 39.87
C VAL A 57 9.48 -6.17 39.09
N TYR A 58 10.24 -5.24 38.50
CA TYR A 58 11.70 -5.09 38.65
C TYR A 58 12.00 -3.74 39.33
N ILE A 59 13.20 -3.56 39.93
CA ILE A 59 13.62 -2.23 40.46
C ILE A 59 13.84 -1.30 39.26
N GLN A 60 13.01 -0.28 39.13
CA GLN A 60 13.17 0.74 38.10
C GLN A 60 14.13 1.86 38.55
N PRO A 61 14.85 2.49 37.61
CA PRO A 61 15.59 3.72 37.89
C PRO A 61 14.67 4.81 38.46
N ASP A 62 15.13 5.46 39.52
CA ASP A 62 14.55 6.66 40.11
C ASP A 62 15.75 7.54 40.46
N SER A 63 16.25 8.24 39.45
CA SER A 63 17.48 9.02 39.51
C SER A 63 17.35 10.24 40.41
N ASN A 64 16.13 10.77 40.54
CA ASN A 64 15.84 11.97 41.33
C ASN A 64 15.45 11.65 42.80
N GLY A 65 15.13 10.39 43.10
CA GLY A 65 14.80 9.87 44.42
C GLY A 65 13.42 10.29 44.95
N ASN A 66 12.49 10.67 44.07
CA ASN A 66 11.13 11.09 44.43
C ASN A 66 10.21 9.89 44.72
N GLY A 67 10.66 8.67 44.44
CA GLY A 67 9.91 7.44 44.58
C GLY A 67 8.99 7.13 43.40
N VAL A 68 9.17 7.79 42.25
CA VAL A 68 8.51 7.59 40.95
C VAL A 68 9.59 7.11 39.95
N PRO A 69 9.32 6.11 39.09
CA PRO A 69 10.27 5.68 38.08
C PRO A 69 10.60 6.80 37.09
N ASP A 70 11.85 6.88 36.64
CA ASP A 70 12.31 7.91 35.68
C ASP A 70 11.42 7.93 34.42
N MET A 71 11.02 6.78 33.88
CA MET A 71 10.13 6.71 32.70
C MET A 71 8.77 7.42 32.90
N VAL A 72 8.23 7.41 34.12
CA VAL A 72 6.94 8.04 34.46
C VAL A 72 7.12 9.55 34.55
N ASP A 73 8.26 10.00 35.10
CA ASP A 73 8.63 11.42 35.12
C ASP A 73 8.92 11.94 33.70
N ASP A 74 9.57 11.13 32.85
CA ASP A 74 9.89 11.47 31.45
C ASP A 74 8.61 11.64 30.61
N VAL A 75 7.65 10.71 30.67
CA VAL A 75 6.37 10.82 29.95
C VAL A 75 5.59 12.04 30.41
N ALA A 76 5.57 12.31 31.72
CA ALA A 76 4.94 13.50 32.26
C ALA A 76 5.59 14.80 31.75
N GLU A 77 6.92 14.82 31.62
CA GLU A 77 7.65 15.95 31.05
C GLU A 77 7.36 16.13 29.55
N TYR A 78 7.34 15.05 28.77
CA TYR A 78 7.08 15.12 27.33
C TYR A 78 5.65 15.52 27.00
N ALA A 79 4.66 15.02 27.76
CA ALA A 79 3.27 15.41 27.58
C ALA A 79 3.05 16.91 27.83
N GLU A 80 3.68 17.46 28.89
CA GLU A 80 3.61 18.91 29.15
C GLU A 80 4.35 19.74 28.10
N GLN A 81 5.43 19.21 27.50
CA GLN A 81 6.10 19.87 26.38
C GLN A 81 5.22 19.89 25.13
N SER A 82 4.54 18.79 24.80
CA SER A 82 3.57 18.73 23.71
C SER A 82 2.41 19.70 23.95
N TRP A 83 1.86 19.75 25.16
CA TRP A 83 0.85 20.76 25.55
C TRP A 83 1.33 22.21 25.34
N ASP A 84 2.53 22.54 25.84
CA ASP A 84 3.10 23.89 25.70
C ASP A 84 3.28 24.29 24.23
N ARG A 85 3.60 23.33 23.35
CA ARG A 85 3.80 23.57 21.93
C ARG A 85 2.49 23.63 21.17
N GLU A 86 1.66 22.60 21.25
CA GLU A 86 0.46 22.45 20.42
C GLU A 86 -0.70 23.33 20.93
N ILE A 87 -0.94 23.36 22.25
CA ILE A 87 -2.02 24.19 22.80
C ILE A 87 -1.56 25.63 23.02
N THR A 88 -0.43 25.81 23.71
CA THR A 88 -0.04 27.16 24.16
C THR A 88 0.68 27.97 23.08
N SER A 89 1.47 27.33 22.21
CA SER A 89 2.24 28.04 21.17
C SER A 89 1.52 28.11 19.83
N LEU A 90 0.98 26.99 19.32
CA LEU A 90 0.19 26.96 18.08
C LEU A 90 -1.23 27.49 18.28
N GLY A 91 -1.86 27.17 19.40
CA GLY A 91 -3.20 27.68 19.71
C GLY A 91 -4.34 26.72 19.39
N PHE A 92 -4.08 25.42 19.24
CA PHE A 92 -5.14 24.41 19.20
C PHE A 92 -6.04 24.51 20.45
N ASP A 93 -7.31 24.20 20.29
CA ASP A 93 -8.22 24.05 21.42
C ASP A 93 -7.80 22.84 22.26
N ALA A 94 -7.83 23.01 23.58
CA ALA A 94 -7.49 21.95 24.50
C ALA A 94 -8.47 20.77 24.37
N PRO A 95 -7.99 19.51 24.42
CA PRO A 95 -8.86 18.34 24.42
C PRO A 95 -9.89 18.40 25.55
N ILE A 96 -11.10 17.89 25.30
CA ILE A 96 -12.21 17.95 26.28
C ILE A 96 -11.87 17.06 27.49
N PRO A 97 -11.68 17.61 28.70
CA PRO A 97 -11.51 16.79 29.91
C PRO A 97 -12.86 16.19 30.36
N ASP A 98 -12.85 15.06 31.06
CA ASP A 98 -14.07 14.45 31.65
C ASP A 98 -14.81 15.47 32.55
N ASP A 99 -15.99 15.89 32.09
CA ASP A 99 -16.74 17.04 32.58
C ASP A 99 -17.39 16.83 33.97
N TRP A 100 -17.02 15.78 34.72
CA TRP A 100 -17.52 15.61 36.09
C TRP A 100 -16.54 15.20 37.20
N TYR A 101 -15.33 14.72 36.93
CA TYR A 101 -14.43 14.28 38.03
C TYR A 101 -12.92 14.44 37.82
N ILE A 102 -12.41 14.55 36.60
CA ILE A 102 -10.96 14.54 36.31
C ILE A 102 -10.60 15.73 35.41
N PRO A 103 -9.94 16.79 35.91
CA PRO A 103 -9.54 17.94 35.10
C PRO A 103 -8.27 17.68 34.26
N TYR A 104 -7.95 16.40 33.99
CA TYR A 104 -6.67 15.96 33.43
C TYR A 104 -6.93 14.98 32.29
N ILE A 105 -6.06 15.00 31.28
CA ILE A 105 -6.03 13.97 30.22
C ILE A 105 -5.30 12.73 30.78
N PRO A 106 -5.92 11.54 30.76
CA PRO A 106 -5.26 10.33 31.23
C PRO A 106 -4.20 9.83 30.25
N ILE A 107 -3.00 9.54 30.77
CA ILE A 107 -1.96 8.79 30.07
C ILE A 107 -1.73 7.48 30.83
N ILE A 108 -1.88 6.35 30.16
CA ILE A 108 -1.73 5.01 30.71
C ILE A 108 -0.44 4.41 30.17
N LEU A 109 0.53 4.15 31.05
CA LEU A 109 1.69 3.36 30.71
C LEU A 109 1.30 1.88 30.78
N ASP A 110 1.21 1.25 29.62
CA ASP A 110 0.67 -0.09 29.49
C ASP A 110 1.75 -1.12 29.19
N ASP A 111 2.27 -1.77 30.22
CA ASP A 111 3.23 -2.88 30.08
C ASP A 111 2.57 -4.26 29.96
N GLN A 112 1.23 -4.32 30.01
CA GLN A 112 0.45 -5.56 29.96
C GLN A 112 -0.24 -5.78 28.60
N TYR A 113 -0.18 -4.80 27.68
CA TYR A 113 -1.00 -4.77 26.45
C TYR A 113 -2.50 -4.94 26.77
N GLU A 114 -2.98 -4.27 27.83
CA GLU A 114 -4.41 -4.22 28.16
C GLU A 114 -5.15 -3.20 27.29
N TYR A 115 -4.45 -2.16 26.85
CA TYR A 115 -4.91 -1.05 26.02
C TYR A 115 -4.10 -0.93 24.72
N LEU A 116 -2.84 -1.38 24.70
CA LEU A 116 -2.02 -1.46 23.50
C LEU A 116 -2.22 -2.79 22.76
N TYR A 117 -2.05 -2.77 21.44
CA TYR A 117 -1.93 -3.97 20.62
C TYR A 117 -0.46 -4.40 20.57
N GLU A 118 -0.19 -5.69 20.41
CA GLU A 118 1.20 -6.19 20.33
C GLU A 118 1.87 -5.62 19.08
N GLY A 119 2.87 -4.75 19.27
CA GLY A 119 3.57 -4.04 18.18
C GLY A 119 3.34 -2.53 18.13
N THR A 120 2.36 -1.98 18.85
CA THR A 120 2.13 -0.51 18.89
C THR A 120 2.96 0.16 19.98
N THR A 121 3.45 1.37 19.70
CA THR A 121 4.20 2.19 20.66
C THR A 121 3.27 3.08 21.50
N GLY A 122 2.15 3.50 20.92
CA GLY A 122 1.09 4.28 21.56
C GLY A 122 -0.28 4.00 20.93
N VAL A 123 -1.33 4.49 21.58
CA VAL A 123 -2.66 4.64 20.98
C VAL A 123 -3.46 5.69 21.75
N THR A 124 -4.29 6.42 21.03
CA THR A 124 -5.29 7.33 21.61
C THR A 124 -6.68 6.81 21.33
N SER A 125 -7.53 6.86 22.35
CA SER A 125 -8.91 6.43 22.22
C SER A 125 -9.81 7.31 23.10
N VAL A 126 -11.11 7.29 22.82
CA VAL A 126 -12.09 8.11 23.52
C VAL A 126 -12.98 7.25 24.40
N LEU A 127 -13.25 7.75 25.61
CA LEU A 127 -14.26 7.19 26.49
C LEU A 127 -15.67 7.47 25.94
N SER A 128 -16.69 6.82 26.51
CA SER A 128 -18.09 7.00 26.09
C SER A 128 -18.64 8.42 26.26
N ASP A 129 -17.92 9.28 26.98
CA ASP A 129 -18.23 10.71 27.16
C ASP A 129 -17.34 11.63 26.30
N LEU A 130 -16.62 11.06 25.32
CA LEU A 130 -15.67 11.72 24.41
C LEU A 130 -14.39 12.25 25.08
N THR A 131 -14.12 11.86 26.33
CA THR A 131 -12.83 12.18 26.96
C THR A 131 -11.74 11.31 26.31
N PRO A 132 -10.69 11.90 25.71
CA PRO A 132 -9.58 11.12 25.18
C PRO A 132 -8.70 10.59 26.32
N TYR A 133 -8.14 9.40 26.13
CA TYR A 133 -7.03 8.88 26.92
C TYR A 133 -5.94 8.37 25.97
N ILE A 134 -4.70 8.49 26.43
CA ILE A 134 -3.52 8.06 25.70
C ILE A 134 -2.97 6.83 26.41
N ALA A 135 -2.63 5.78 25.67
CA ALA A 135 -1.84 4.66 26.18
C ALA A 135 -0.47 4.64 25.47
N VAL A 136 0.60 4.39 26.22
CA VAL A 136 1.98 4.40 25.70
C VAL A 136 2.77 3.23 26.25
N ASP A 137 3.60 2.60 25.42
CA ASP A 137 4.54 1.58 25.85
C ASP A 137 5.60 2.25 26.75
N PRO A 138 5.73 1.87 28.04
CA PRO A 138 6.66 2.49 28.96
C PRO A 138 8.15 2.21 28.65
N TRP A 139 8.45 1.29 27.74
CA TRP A 139 9.81 0.79 27.49
C TRP A 139 10.49 1.41 26.27
N LEU A 140 9.87 2.42 25.65
CA LEU A 140 10.40 3.09 24.46
C LEU A 140 11.71 3.83 24.74
N ALA A 141 12.56 3.92 23.71
CA ALA A 141 13.72 4.80 23.75
C ALA A 141 13.28 6.27 23.81
N GLU A 142 14.12 7.14 24.39
CA GLU A 142 13.79 8.55 24.63
C GLU A 142 13.22 9.29 23.41
N SER A 143 13.84 9.12 22.24
CA SER A 143 13.39 9.77 21.00
C SER A 143 12.05 9.26 20.52
N VAL A 144 11.81 7.94 20.61
CA VAL A 144 10.55 7.30 20.22
C VAL A 144 9.45 7.70 21.20
N MET A 145 9.74 7.74 22.50
CA MET A 145 8.79 8.18 23.51
C MET A 145 8.33 9.62 23.28
N LYS A 146 9.25 10.53 22.93
CA LYS A 146 8.92 11.94 22.63
C LYS A 146 7.96 12.06 21.46
N ALA A 147 8.29 11.40 20.35
CA ALA A 147 7.45 11.37 19.17
C ALA A 147 6.07 10.78 19.49
N THR A 148 6.04 9.55 20.02
CA THR A 148 4.79 8.87 20.38
C THR A 148 3.92 9.70 21.32
N VAL A 149 4.47 10.32 22.36
CA VAL A 149 3.66 11.15 23.27
C VAL A 149 3.08 12.38 22.54
N SER A 150 3.83 13.01 21.63
CA SER A 150 3.30 14.15 20.85
C SER A 150 2.24 13.70 19.84
N HIS A 151 2.52 12.62 19.11
CA HIS A 151 1.62 12.01 18.14
C HIS A 151 0.26 11.71 18.75
N GLU A 152 0.27 10.97 19.86
CA GLU A 152 -0.97 10.58 20.56
C GLU A 152 -1.67 11.78 21.20
N PHE A 153 -0.91 12.77 21.66
CA PHE A 153 -1.52 14.00 22.15
C PHE A 153 -2.19 14.81 21.04
N MET A 154 -1.63 14.82 19.83
CA MET A 154 -2.27 15.41 18.65
C MET A 154 -3.57 14.69 18.29
N HIS A 155 -3.62 13.35 18.34
CA HIS A 155 -4.89 12.61 18.19
C HIS A 155 -5.92 13.01 19.24
N ALA A 156 -5.51 13.21 20.50
CA ALA A 156 -6.41 13.69 21.55
C ALA A 156 -6.99 15.09 21.25
N ILE A 157 -6.23 15.96 20.59
CA ILE A 157 -6.68 17.26 20.08
C ILE A 157 -7.66 17.06 18.92
N GLN A 158 -7.29 16.25 17.92
CA GLN A 158 -8.08 16.00 16.72
C GLN A 158 -9.46 15.41 17.03
N PHE A 159 -9.59 14.51 18.02
CA PHE A 159 -10.89 14.03 18.50
C PHE A 159 -11.82 15.14 19.01
N GLY A 160 -11.26 16.27 19.45
CA GLY A 160 -12.01 17.47 19.82
C GLY A 160 -12.59 18.22 18.62
N TYR A 161 -11.94 18.15 17.46
CA TYR A 161 -12.36 18.78 16.21
C TYR A 161 -13.25 17.87 15.37
N ASP A 162 -12.89 16.58 15.25
CA ASP A 162 -13.67 15.56 14.58
C ASP A 162 -13.69 14.25 15.38
N PRO A 163 -14.75 13.96 16.15
CA PRO A 163 -14.81 12.72 16.93
C PRO A 163 -15.00 11.45 16.07
N TYR A 164 -15.17 11.58 14.75
CA TYR A 164 -15.38 10.46 13.84
C TYR A 164 -14.36 10.40 12.70
N PHE A 165 -13.18 11.04 12.80
CA PHE A 165 -12.17 10.96 11.72
C PHE A 165 -11.75 9.51 11.43
N LEU A 166 -11.87 8.61 12.41
CA LEU A 166 -11.66 7.16 12.25
C LEU A 166 -12.66 6.47 11.29
N GLU A 167 -13.79 7.10 10.98
CA GLU A 167 -14.83 6.52 10.09
C GLU A 167 -14.57 6.80 8.60
N SER A 168 -13.55 7.60 8.27
CA SER A 168 -13.17 7.97 6.90
C SER A 168 -11.67 7.79 6.72
N TYR A 169 -11.26 6.92 5.80
CA TYR A 169 -9.83 6.68 5.55
C TYR A 169 -9.08 7.96 5.14
N GLN A 170 -9.70 8.89 4.41
CA GLN A 170 -9.06 10.17 4.07
C GLN A 170 -8.87 11.06 5.30
N ASP A 171 -9.89 11.14 6.17
CA ASP A 171 -9.82 11.94 7.40
C ASP A 171 -8.78 11.33 8.35
N LEU A 172 -8.72 9.99 8.43
CA LEU A 172 -7.73 9.23 9.19
C LEU A 172 -6.31 9.45 8.66
N ASN A 173 -6.07 9.27 7.36
CA ASN A 173 -4.74 9.45 6.77
C ASN A 173 -4.23 10.88 6.99
N PHE A 174 -5.12 11.88 6.90
CA PHE A 174 -4.76 13.27 7.22
C PHE A 174 -4.52 13.50 8.72
N ALA A 175 -5.26 12.80 9.60
CA ALA A 175 -5.03 12.79 11.04
C ALA A 175 -3.64 12.25 11.38
N GLU A 176 -3.27 11.09 10.83
CA GLU A 176 -1.94 10.49 10.99
C GLU A 176 -0.84 11.40 10.43
N ALA A 177 -1.01 11.93 9.21
CA ALA A 177 -0.06 12.86 8.60
C ALA A 177 0.18 14.11 9.44
N SER A 178 -0.89 14.71 9.99
CA SER A 178 -0.78 15.90 10.84
C SER A 178 -0.31 15.59 12.27
N ALA A 179 -0.48 14.35 12.76
CA ALA A 179 0.12 13.87 14.00
C ALA A 179 1.64 13.70 13.86
N VAL A 180 2.13 13.13 12.76
CA VAL A 180 3.57 13.05 12.45
C VAL A 180 4.18 14.44 12.21
N TRP A 181 3.45 15.36 11.59
CA TRP A 181 3.86 16.77 11.53
C TRP A 181 4.01 17.40 12.94
N ALA A 182 3.11 17.08 13.87
CA ALA A 182 3.20 17.57 15.23
C ALA A 182 4.45 17.03 15.94
N GLU A 183 4.85 15.78 15.70
CA GLU A 183 6.11 15.21 16.20
C GLU A 183 7.32 16.08 15.83
N ASP A 184 7.45 16.44 14.54
CA ASP A 184 8.53 17.30 14.04
C ASP A 184 8.45 18.71 14.61
N TYR A 185 7.24 19.29 14.70
CA TYR A 185 7.03 20.62 15.26
C TYR A 185 7.44 20.72 16.74
N VAL A 186 7.02 19.74 17.55
CA VAL A 186 7.32 19.69 18.99
C VAL A 186 8.78 19.31 19.21
N TYR A 187 9.28 18.32 18.48
CA TYR A 187 10.61 17.72 18.64
C TYR A 187 11.44 17.66 17.34
N PRO A 188 11.84 18.80 16.75
CA PRO A 188 12.52 18.86 15.44
C PRO A 188 13.93 18.25 15.41
N SER A 189 14.43 17.80 16.57
CA SER A 189 15.71 17.05 16.65
C SER A 189 15.53 15.54 16.56
N VAL A 190 14.30 15.03 16.64
CA VAL A 190 14.00 13.59 16.57
C VAL A 190 14.04 13.12 15.12
N ASN A 191 13.40 13.85 14.20
CA ASN A 191 13.39 13.57 12.75
C ASN A 191 13.04 12.11 12.40
N ASP A 192 12.09 11.53 13.12
CA ASP A 192 11.58 10.18 12.87
C ASP A 192 10.73 10.11 11.61
N TYR A 193 10.02 11.18 11.26
CA TYR A 193 9.23 11.25 10.03
C TYR A 193 10.04 10.93 8.76
N LEU A 194 11.37 11.16 8.77
CA LEU A 194 12.27 10.80 7.67
C LEU A 194 12.23 9.31 7.32
N TYR A 195 11.87 8.44 8.29
CA TYR A 195 11.71 7.01 8.08
C TYR A 195 10.53 6.70 7.15
N TYR A 196 9.46 7.50 7.21
CA TYR A 196 8.25 7.28 6.41
C TYR A 196 8.36 7.87 5.00
N LEU A 197 9.24 8.87 4.79
CA LEU A 197 9.31 9.57 3.50
C LEU A 197 9.62 8.67 2.30
N ASP A 198 10.28 7.52 2.49
CA ASP A 198 10.55 6.56 1.42
C ASP A 198 9.24 6.13 0.71
N ASP A 199 8.12 6.00 1.44
CA ASP A 199 6.84 5.58 0.86
C ASP A 199 6.26 6.64 -0.07
N PHE A 200 6.15 7.90 0.38
CA PHE A 200 5.67 8.99 -0.48
C PHE A 200 6.56 9.17 -1.71
N PHE A 201 7.88 9.12 -1.52
CA PHE A 201 8.83 9.34 -2.61
C PHE A 201 8.90 8.17 -3.59
N THR A 202 8.47 6.97 -3.17
CA THR A 202 8.31 5.79 -4.04
C THR A 202 6.99 5.81 -4.81
N TYR A 203 5.90 6.26 -4.16
CA TYR A 203 4.54 6.26 -4.72
C TYR A 203 3.95 7.67 -4.88
N PRO A 204 4.65 8.62 -5.53
CA PRO A 204 4.20 10.00 -5.57
C PRO A 204 3.04 10.23 -6.56
N ASP A 205 2.62 9.19 -7.26
CA ASP A 205 1.45 9.13 -8.13
C ASP A 205 0.13 8.93 -7.35
N TYR A 206 0.21 8.54 -6.07
CA TYR A 206 -0.93 8.55 -5.16
C TYR A 206 -1.29 9.98 -4.75
N SER A 207 -2.57 10.19 -4.43
CA SER A 207 -3.07 11.50 -4.04
C SER A 207 -2.59 11.90 -2.65
N ILE A 208 -2.32 13.20 -2.46
CA ILE A 208 -2.19 13.77 -1.10
C ILE A 208 -3.49 13.71 -0.27
N PHE A 209 -4.62 13.39 -0.92
CA PHE A 209 -5.92 13.15 -0.29
C PHE A 209 -6.34 11.67 -0.41
N ALA A 210 -5.38 10.76 -0.61
CA ALA A 210 -5.68 9.34 -0.76
C ALA A 210 -6.40 8.78 0.47
N GLY A 211 -7.50 8.07 0.24
CA GLY A 211 -8.11 7.20 1.22
C GLY A 211 -7.50 5.80 1.19
N VAL A 212 -7.09 5.35 0.01
CA VAL A 212 -6.45 4.05 -0.19
C VAL A 212 -4.94 4.24 -0.32
N ILE A 213 -4.19 3.57 0.54
CA ILE A 213 -2.73 3.61 0.55
C ILE A 213 -2.12 2.40 -0.18
N PRO A 214 -0.87 2.49 -0.67
CA PRO A 214 -0.16 1.33 -1.20
C PRO A 214 -0.03 0.22 -0.15
N SER A 215 -0.32 -1.02 -0.53
CA SER A 215 -0.27 -2.17 0.39
C SER A 215 1.14 -2.40 0.95
N GLY A 216 1.23 -2.74 2.25
CA GLY A 216 2.50 -3.03 2.92
C GLY A 216 3.37 -1.81 3.22
N THR A 217 2.82 -0.61 3.08
CA THR A 217 3.52 0.67 3.33
C THR A 217 2.98 1.36 4.59
N LEU A 218 3.67 2.43 4.99
CA LEU A 218 3.30 3.38 6.04
C LEU A 218 3.00 4.75 5.40
N PHE A 219 2.38 4.73 4.21
CA PHE A 219 2.19 5.89 3.36
C PHE A 219 1.38 7.01 4.04
N GLU A 220 0.41 6.68 4.89
CA GLU A 220 -0.36 7.62 5.70
C GLU A 220 0.52 8.50 6.60
N TYR A 221 1.61 7.95 7.14
CA TYR A 221 2.59 8.71 7.92
C TYR A 221 3.51 9.54 7.02
N SER A 222 3.82 9.04 5.82
CA SER A 222 4.63 9.74 4.82
C SER A 222 3.93 10.99 4.25
N LEU A 223 2.59 11.00 4.23
CA LEU A 223 1.77 12.14 3.82
C LEU A 223 2.01 13.39 4.67
N MET A 224 2.67 13.29 5.83
CA MET A 224 3.11 14.43 6.64
C MET A 224 3.93 15.46 5.84
N ILE A 225 4.56 15.04 4.73
CA ILE A 225 5.30 15.92 3.85
C ILE A 225 4.43 17.04 3.26
N TRP A 226 3.12 16.80 3.13
CA TRP A 226 2.15 17.81 2.68
C TRP A 226 1.89 18.90 3.75
N PRO A 227 1.49 18.58 5.00
CA PRO A 227 1.49 19.54 6.10
C PRO A 227 2.81 20.31 6.25
N LYS A 228 3.96 19.62 6.17
CA LYS A 228 5.29 20.23 6.27
C LYS A 228 5.55 21.21 5.12
N PHE A 229 5.23 20.83 3.89
CA PHE A 229 5.29 21.72 2.73
C PHE A 229 4.49 22.98 2.97
N LEU A 230 3.21 22.86 3.37
CA LEU A 230 2.37 24.04 3.55
C LEU A 230 2.90 24.97 4.65
N THR A 231 3.39 24.42 5.78
CA THR A 231 4.02 25.21 6.84
C THR A 231 5.24 25.99 6.34
N GLU A 232 6.13 25.34 5.60
CA GLU A 232 7.37 25.99 5.09
C GLU A 232 7.11 26.93 3.92
N TYR A 233 6.17 26.58 3.04
CA TYR A 233 5.79 27.37 1.87
C TYR A 233 5.11 28.69 2.26
N TYR A 234 4.22 28.65 3.27
CA TYR A 234 3.55 29.84 3.78
C TYR A 234 4.31 30.57 4.90
N ASP A 235 5.37 29.96 5.45
CA ASP A 235 6.08 30.44 6.65
C ASP A 235 5.10 30.65 7.82
N ASP A 236 4.19 29.69 8.02
CA ASP A 236 3.09 29.75 8.99
C ASP A 236 2.89 28.41 9.72
N ASP A 237 3.26 28.38 11.00
CA ASP A 237 3.12 27.22 11.88
C ASP A 237 1.65 26.98 12.30
N GLU A 238 0.78 28.00 12.26
CA GLU A 238 -0.62 27.93 12.74
C GLU A 238 -1.58 27.32 11.69
N ILE A 239 -1.05 26.94 10.52
CA ILE A 239 -1.82 26.40 9.40
C ILE A 239 -2.65 25.16 9.77
N MET A 240 -2.07 24.22 10.51
CA MET A 240 -2.78 23.01 10.91
C MET A 240 -3.94 23.33 11.87
N VAL A 241 -3.80 24.36 12.72
CA VAL A 241 -4.90 24.84 13.56
C VAL A 241 -6.05 25.32 12.69
N THR A 242 -5.75 26.13 11.68
CA THR A 242 -6.76 26.69 10.78
C THR A 242 -7.49 25.61 9.98
N ILE A 243 -6.77 24.59 9.49
CA ILE A 243 -7.38 23.49 8.73
C ILE A 243 -8.29 22.67 9.65
N TRP A 244 -7.84 22.27 10.83
CA TRP A 244 -8.65 21.48 11.77
C TRP A 244 -9.85 22.25 12.33
N GLU A 245 -9.75 23.58 12.53
CA GLU A 245 -10.89 24.43 12.85
C GLU A 245 -11.95 24.40 11.74
N ASP A 246 -11.54 24.40 10.46
CA ASP A 246 -12.48 24.31 9.34
C ASP A 246 -13.15 22.93 9.25
N PHE A 247 -12.45 21.83 9.58
CA PHE A 247 -13.06 20.50 9.73
C PHE A 247 -14.23 20.52 10.72
N PHE A 248 -14.00 21.09 11.91
CA PHE A 248 -15.03 21.20 12.94
C PHE A 248 -16.23 22.04 12.45
N ASP A 249 -15.96 23.16 11.77
CA ASP A 249 -17.02 24.02 11.23
C ASP A 249 -17.82 23.30 10.12
N LEU A 250 -17.16 22.52 9.25
CA LEU A 250 -17.83 21.73 8.21
C LEU A 250 -18.76 20.66 8.80
N ASP A 251 -18.33 19.96 9.86
CA ASP A 251 -19.18 18.99 10.55
C ASP A 251 -20.34 19.69 11.30
N TYR A 252 -20.05 20.77 12.03
CA TYR A 252 -21.05 21.54 12.77
C TYR A 252 -22.15 22.12 11.85
N GLU A 253 -21.79 22.50 10.62
CA GLU A 253 -22.73 22.98 9.61
C GLU A 253 -23.47 21.85 8.87
N GLY A 254 -23.17 20.58 9.15
CA GLY A 254 -23.74 19.41 8.49
C GLY A 254 -23.31 19.27 7.03
N LYS A 255 -22.10 19.73 6.72
CA LYS A 255 -21.48 19.71 5.37
C LYS A 255 -20.40 18.64 5.23
N ARG A 256 -20.15 17.86 6.27
CA ARG A 256 -19.21 16.73 6.22
C ARG A 256 -19.54 15.78 5.08
N SER A 257 -18.50 15.36 4.37
CA SER A 257 -18.58 14.41 3.26
C SER A 257 -17.24 13.69 3.07
N VAL A 258 -17.17 12.80 2.08
CA VAL A 258 -15.90 12.21 1.62
C VAL A 258 -14.89 13.24 1.10
N LEU A 259 -15.24 14.52 0.97
CA LEU A 259 -14.34 15.60 0.54
C LEU A 259 -13.94 16.54 1.68
N THR A 260 -14.11 16.16 2.95
CA THR A 260 -13.94 17.08 4.08
C THR A 260 -12.50 17.60 4.16
N VAL A 261 -11.51 16.71 4.11
CA VAL A 261 -10.07 17.08 4.09
C VAL A 261 -9.76 18.03 2.94
N TYR A 262 -10.13 17.62 1.71
CA TYR A 262 -9.94 18.44 0.52
C TYR A 262 -10.56 19.83 0.69
N THR A 263 -11.79 19.90 1.20
CA THR A 263 -12.52 21.17 1.35
C THR A 263 -11.83 22.08 2.35
N ALA A 264 -11.39 21.55 3.50
CA ALA A 264 -10.73 22.32 4.53
C ALA A 264 -9.36 22.86 4.07
N VAL A 265 -8.56 22.02 3.42
CA VAL A 265 -7.28 22.42 2.84
C VAL A 265 -7.48 23.47 1.74
N ASN A 266 -8.45 23.26 0.85
CA ASN A 266 -8.76 24.23 -0.20
C ASN A 266 -9.27 25.55 0.36
N ASN A 267 -10.14 25.55 1.38
CA ASN A 267 -10.60 26.76 2.06
C ASN A 267 -9.44 27.55 2.66
N PHE A 268 -8.47 26.86 3.29
CA PHE A 268 -7.25 27.51 3.79
C PHE A 268 -6.46 28.16 2.65
N ILE A 269 -6.16 27.43 1.57
CA ILE A 269 -5.37 27.93 0.44
C ILE A 269 -6.07 29.13 -0.23
N GLU A 270 -7.39 29.03 -0.46
CA GLU A 270 -8.19 30.14 -0.98
C GLU A 270 -8.17 31.36 -0.05
N SER A 271 -8.11 31.14 1.27
CA SER A 271 -8.00 32.23 2.25
C SER A 271 -6.67 32.98 2.18
N GLN A 272 -5.60 32.32 1.72
CA GLN A 272 -4.31 32.94 1.41
C GLN A 272 -4.34 33.68 0.06
N GLY A 273 -5.37 33.46 -0.76
CA GLY A 273 -5.54 34.05 -2.09
C GLY A 273 -4.88 33.25 -3.20
N ASP A 274 -4.51 32.00 -2.91
CA ASP A 274 -3.92 31.06 -3.85
C ASP A 274 -4.96 30.06 -4.36
N ASP A 275 -4.51 29.17 -5.25
CA ASP A 275 -5.30 28.13 -5.90
C ASP A 275 -4.64 26.76 -5.60
N LEU A 276 -5.42 25.79 -5.15
CA LEU A 276 -4.90 24.49 -4.72
C LEU A 276 -4.17 23.74 -5.85
N ALA A 277 -4.65 23.82 -7.10
CA ALA A 277 -3.97 23.19 -8.22
C ALA A 277 -2.58 23.79 -8.44
N GLU A 278 -2.44 25.12 -8.34
CA GLU A 278 -1.14 25.77 -8.47
C GLU A 278 -0.21 25.52 -7.27
N VAL A 279 -0.74 25.49 -6.04
CA VAL A 279 0.04 25.16 -4.83
C VAL A 279 0.50 23.70 -4.87
N TYR A 280 -0.34 22.78 -5.31
CA TYR A 280 0.05 21.38 -5.49
C TYR A 280 1.17 21.21 -6.53
N ARG A 281 1.16 21.99 -7.62
CA ARG A 281 2.27 21.97 -8.58
C ARG A 281 3.57 22.47 -7.98
N GLU A 282 3.52 23.47 -7.10
CA GLU A 282 4.71 23.89 -6.35
C GLU A 282 5.20 22.77 -5.43
N PHE A 283 4.30 22.07 -4.74
CA PHE A 283 4.64 20.89 -3.94
C PHE A 283 5.34 19.80 -4.76
N ALA A 284 4.83 19.48 -5.95
CA ALA A 284 5.47 18.52 -6.84
C ALA A 284 6.90 18.98 -7.27
N ILE A 285 7.10 20.27 -7.56
CA ILE A 285 8.42 20.82 -7.86
C ILE A 285 9.34 20.73 -6.62
N TRP A 286 8.82 21.05 -5.44
CA TRP A 286 9.57 20.99 -4.19
C TRP A 286 10.04 19.57 -3.87
N ASN A 287 9.21 18.55 -4.13
CA ASN A 287 9.62 17.15 -3.92
C ASN A 287 10.70 16.70 -4.90
N LEU A 288 10.66 17.15 -6.16
CA LEU A 288 11.73 16.87 -7.13
C LEU A 288 13.05 17.57 -6.77
N ALA A 289 12.97 18.82 -6.32
CA ALA A 289 14.11 19.67 -5.98
C ALA A 289 14.28 19.82 -4.46
N HIS A 290 14.02 18.74 -3.71
CA HIS A 290 13.87 18.79 -2.25
C HIS A 290 15.08 19.39 -1.52
N ASP A 291 16.29 19.12 -2.00
CA ASP A 291 17.54 19.65 -1.45
C ASP A 291 17.76 21.16 -1.66
N GLN A 292 16.99 21.77 -2.57
CA GLN A 292 16.99 23.21 -2.85
C GLN A 292 15.83 23.97 -2.20
N THR A 293 14.76 23.27 -1.80
CA THR A 293 13.48 23.89 -1.41
C THR A 293 13.18 23.74 0.08
N TYR A 294 13.19 22.52 0.62
CA TYR A 294 12.92 22.27 2.04
C TYR A 294 14.12 22.61 2.92
N ASN A 295 13.87 23.07 4.15
CA ASN A 295 14.93 23.43 5.09
C ASN A 295 15.87 22.26 5.45
N ASP A 296 15.33 21.05 5.52
CA ASP A 296 16.01 19.79 5.81
C ASP A 296 16.02 18.83 4.61
N GLY A 297 15.59 19.29 3.43
CA GLY A 297 15.40 18.44 2.25
C GLY A 297 16.63 17.67 1.80
N THR A 298 17.86 18.09 2.14
CA THR A 298 19.08 17.29 1.92
C THR A 298 19.09 15.91 2.60
N LEU A 299 18.14 15.65 3.51
CA LEU A 299 17.95 14.37 4.19
C LEU A 299 16.92 13.46 3.52
N TYR A 300 16.13 13.98 2.59
CA TYR A 300 15.04 13.24 1.97
C TYR A 300 15.56 12.26 0.91
N PRO A 301 14.84 11.16 0.66
CA PRO A 301 15.10 10.31 -0.49
C PRO A 301 14.85 11.06 -1.81
N ASP A 302 15.45 10.56 -2.90
CA ASP A 302 15.16 11.06 -4.24
C ASP A 302 13.77 10.55 -4.68
N ILE A 303 13.00 11.41 -5.37
CA ILE A 303 11.67 11.05 -5.89
C ILE A 303 11.77 9.95 -6.96
N TYR A 304 10.81 9.04 -6.99
CA TYR A 304 10.76 7.99 -8.02
C TYR A 304 10.58 8.61 -9.42
N LEU A 305 11.54 8.32 -10.30
CA LEU A 305 11.55 8.80 -11.68
C LEU A 305 11.14 7.68 -12.63
N MET A 306 10.13 7.97 -13.46
CA MET A 306 9.88 7.16 -14.64
C MET A 306 10.97 7.42 -15.68
N ARG A 307 11.87 6.45 -15.87
CA ARG A 307 12.94 6.51 -16.88
C ARG A 307 12.53 5.88 -18.20
N GLU A 308 12.87 6.55 -19.31
CA GLU A 308 12.78 5.97 -20.65
C GLU A 308 13.71 4.74 -20.81
N TRP A 309 13.16 3.63 -21.28
CA TRP A 309 13.97 2.51 -21.78
C TRP A 309 14.38 2.77 -23.25
N ASP A 310 15.58 3.32 -23.43
CA ASP A 310 16.46 3.25 -24.61
C ASP A 310 16.03 3.93 -25.93
N SER A 311 16.59 5.14 -26.12
CA SER A 311 17.09 5.74 -27.37
C SER A 311 16.55 5.24 -28.73
N SER A 312 15.50 5.88 -29.26
CA SER A 312 15.46 6.16 -30.70
C SER A 312 14.62 7.40 -31.03
N THR A 313 15.15 8.19 -31.97
CA THR A 313 14.72 9.52 -32.44
C THR A 313 13.33 9.63 -33.10
N GLU A 314 12.39 8.74 -32.78
CA GLU A 314 10.96 8.88 -33.09
C GLU A 314 10.18 8.17 -31.97
N VAL A 315 9.52 8.93 -31.08
CA VAL A 315 8.55 8.35 -30.13
C VAL A 315 7.27 8.02 -30.91
N SER A 316 7.32 6.96 -31.72
CA SER A 316 6.17 6.48 -32.50
C SER A 316 5.77 5.08 -32.07
N SER A 317 5.33 4.93 -30.83
CA SER A 317 4.34 3.90 -30.45
C SER A 317 3.82 4.20 -29.06
N LYS A 318 2.52 4.50 -28.99
CA LYS A 318 1.71 4.58 -27.77
C LYS A 318 2.14 3.49 -26.78
N MET A 319 2.80 3.86 -25.69
CA MET A 319 2.96 2.95 -24.55
C MET A 319 1.66 3.02 -23.74
N PRO A 320 0.90 1.93 -23.59
CA PRO A 320 -0.01 1.83 -22.46
C PRO A 320 0.84 1.74 -21.19
N LEU A 321 0.63 2.63 -20.22
CA LEU A 321 1.05 2.40 -18.83
C LEU A 321 0.14 1.31 -18.27
N PRO A 322 0.64 0.16 -17.79
CA PRO A 322 -0.22 -0.77 -17.08
C PRO A 322 -0.62 -0.21 -15.70
N ASP A 323 0.32 0.28 -14.86
CA ASP A 323 0.00 0.35 -13.41
C ASP A 323 0.39 1.63 -12.61
N MET A 324 0.81 2.76 -13.21
CA MET A 324 1.14 3.99 -12.43
C MET A 324 0.48 5.25 -13.01
N ARG A 325 -0.85 5.24 -13.06
CA ARG A 325 -1.63 6.40 -13.48
C ARG A 325 -1.74 7.36 -12.28
N PRO A 326 -1.35 8.64 -12.40
CA PRO A 326 -1.40 9.54 -11.28
C PRO A 326 -2.86 9.77 -10.89
N ALA A 327 -3.15 9.66 -9.61
CA ALA A 327 -4.44 10.03 -9.06
C ALA A 327 -4.63 11.55 -9.06
N LEU A 328 -5.85 12.02 -8.75
CA LEU A 328 -6.11 13.45 -8.61
C LEU A 328 -5.25 14.03 -7.48
N TYR A 329 -4.43 15.04 -7.79
CA TYR A 329 -3.37 15.52 -6.89
C TYR A 329 -2.32 14.44 -6.53
N GLY A 330 -2.01 13.57 -7.48
CA GLY A 330 -0.79 12.76 -7.55
C GLY A 330 0.08 13.21 -8.73
N THR A 331 1.35 12.81 -8.75
CA THR A 331 2.32 13.26 -9.76
C THR A 331 3.17 12.13 -10.32
N ASN A 332 3.26 12.13 -11.64
CA ASN A 332 4.21 11.36 -12.40
C ASN A 332 5.43 12.22 -12.75
N TYR A 333 6.65 11.74 -12.44
CA TYR A 333 7.92 12.43 -12.72
C TYR A 333 8.67 11.73 -13.86
N ILE A 334 8.86 12.43 -14.98
CA ILE A 334 9.46 11.86 -16.20
C ILE A 334 10.78 12.59 -16.50
N GLU A 335 11.86 11.85 -16.67
CA GLU A 335 13.20 12.38 -16.96
C GLU A 335 13.49 12.31 -18.47
N PHE A 336 13.85 13.45 -19.09
CA PHE A 336 14.35 13.51 -20.47
C PHE A 336 15.78 14.03 -20.52
N GLU A 337 16.71 13.21 -21.03
CA GLU A 337 18.10 13.63 -21.28
C GLU A 337 18.17 14.49 -22.54
N THR A 338 18.75 15.69 -22.43
CA THR A 338 18.84 16.60 -23.56
C THR A 338 19.95 16.18 -24.52
N SER A 339 19.68 16.29 -25.82
CA SER A 339 20.73 16.12 -26.83
C SER A 339 21.42 17.47 -27.06
N SER A 340 22.74 17.53 -26.82
CA SER A 340 23.59 18.75 -26.91
C SER A 340 23.64 19.50 -28.26
N SER A 341 22.72 19.26 -29.20
CA SER A 341 22.69 19.89 -30.52
C SER A 341 21.35 20.50 -30.96
N GLU A 342 20.25 20.32 -30.22
CA GLU A 342 18.91 20.78 -30.60
C GLU A 342 18.43 21.87 -29.63
N ASP A 343 17.85 22.97 -30.15
CA ASP A 343 17.62 24.19 -29.36
C ASP A 343 16.45 24.05 -28.36
N ASP A 344 15.35 23.37 -28.71
CA ASP A 344 14.10 23.32 -27.94
C ASP A 344 13.63 21.87 -27.66
N PHE A 345 12.74 21.70 -26.68
CA PHE A 345 12.05 20.44 -26.35
C PHE A 345 10.54 20.61 -26.52
N LYS A 346 9.88 19.70 -27.24
CA LYS A 346 8.42 19.69 -27.38
C LYS A 346 7.83 18.44 -26.75
N LEU A 347 6.78 18.62 -25.97
CA LEU A 347 5.97 17.56 -25.40
C LEU A 347 4.56 17.59 -25.99
N SER A 348 4.06 16.43 -26.40
CA SER A 348 2.65 16.21 -26.73
C SER A 348 2.02 15.32 -25.67
N ILE A 349 0.83 15.66 -25.19
CA ILE A 349 0.03 14.84 -24.27
C ILE A 349 -1.34 14.57 -24.88
N THR A 350 -1.82 13.33 -24.76
CA THR A 350 -3.19 12.92 -25.07
C THR A 350 -3.81 12.31 -23.82
N LYS A 351 -4.99 12.77 -23.40
CA LYS A 351 -5.72 12.24 -22.24
C LYS A 351 -7.08 11.67 -22.63
N GLY A 352 -7.48 10.59 -21.95
CA GLY A 352 -8.77 9.94 -22.18
C GLY A 352 -9.91 10.55 -21.36
N GLU A 353 -9.58 11.15 -20.23
CA GLU A 353 -10.55 11.58 -19.21
C GLU A 353 -10.73 13.11 -19.17
N ASP A 354 -11.89 13.53 -18.70
CA ASP A 354 -12.32 14.92 -18.63
C ASP A 354 -11.87 15.58 -17.31
N VAL A 355 -10.56 15.67 -17.12
CA VAL A 355 -9.89 16.31 -15.97
C VAL A 355 -8.85 17.32 -16.47
N ASP A 356 -8.60 18.39 -15.72
CA ASP A 356 -7.45 19.27 -15.96
C ASP A 356 -6.14 18.51 -15.70
N MET A 357 -5.20 18.55 -16.66
CA MET A 357 -3.91 17.87 -16.56
C MET A 357 -2.78 18.92 -16.56
N GLY A 358 -2.16 19.12 -15.40
CA GLY A 358 -0.99 19.96 -15.22
C GLY A 358 0.25 19.31 -15.81
N VAL A 359 1.03 20.12 -16.53
CA VAL A 359 2.29 19.70 -17.18
C VAL A 359 3.35 20.72 -16.82
N THR A 360 4.35 20.33 -16.05
CA THR A 360 5.39 21.24 -15.58
C THR A 360 6.76 20.80 -16.08
N PHE A 361 7.48 21.69 -16.76
CA PHE A 361 8.87 21.50 -17.15
C PHE A 361 9.79 22.02 -16.05
N VAL A 362 10.70 21.18 -15.56
CA VAL A 362 11.72 21.54 -14.57
C VAL A 362 13.10 21.21 -15.15
N PRO A 363 13.87 22.21 -15.62
CA PRO A 363 15.20 21.99 -16.19
C PRO A 363 16.27 21.77 -15.11
N MET A 364 17.27 20.93 -15.41
CA MET A 364 18.42 20.66 -14.53
C MET A 364 19.75 20.72 -15.30
N ASP A 365 20.76 21.35 -14.70
CA ASP A 365 22.07 21.51 -15.31
C ASP A 365 23.05 20.34 -15.04
N ALA A 366 24.20 20.34 -15.70
CA ALA A 366 25.27 19.34 -15.53
C ALA A 366 25.82 19.23 -14.09
N SER A 367 25.55 20.20 -13.22
CA SER A 367 25.98 20.15 -11.82
C SER A 367 24.99 19.39 -10.94
N GLY A 368 23.81 19.07 -11.47
CA GLY A 368 22.70 18.47 -10.74
C GLY A 368 21.82 19.50 -10.02
N GLU A 369 21.91 20.78 -10.37
CA GLU A 369 21.10 21.86 -9.79
C GLU A 369 19.90 22.14 -10.71
N TYR A 370 18.69 22.14 -10.15
CA TYR A 370 17.46 22.49 -10.86
C TYR A 370 17.35 24.00 -11.02
N ASP A 371 17.10 24.50 -12.24
CA ASP A 371 16.84 25.92 -12.48
C ASP A 371 15.36 26.25 -12.24
N LEU A 372 15.04 26.52 -10.97
CA LEU A 372 13.68 26.83 -10.53
C LEU A 372 13.14 28.16 -11.10
N ASP A 373 14.02 29.07 -11.54
CA ASP A 373 13.62 30.32 -12.20
C ASP A 373 13.17 30.09 -13.66
N ALA A 374 13.54 28.94 -14.24
CA ALA A 374 13.22 28.54 -15.61
C ALA A 374 12.08 27.51 -15.70
N VAL A 375 11.40 27.19 -14.59
CA VAL A 375 10.24 26.29 -14.59
C VAL A 375 9.14 26.85 -15.49
N ASP A 376 8.58 25.99 -16.35
CA ASP A 376 7.47 26.33 -17.23
C ASP A 376 6.23 25.47 -16.94
N LYS A 377 5.13 26.14 -16.62
CA LYS A 377 3.90 25.54 -16.14
C LYS A 377 2.80 25.63 -17.19
N ASN A 378 2.42 24.47 -17.72
CA ASN A 378 1.40 24.28 -18.74
C ASN A 378 0.21 23.46 -18.22
N THR A 379 -0.92 23.48 -18.94
CA THR A 379 -2.14 22.73 -18.60
C THR A 379 -2.86 22.25 -19.86
N VAL A 380 -3.30 21.00 -19.88
CA VAL A 380 -4.33 20.49 -20.82
C VAL A 380 -5.67 20.54 -20.10
N TYR A 381 -6.56 21.44 -20.51
CA TYR A 381 -7.82 21.67 -19.80
C TYR A 381 -8.83 20.53 -20.01
N ALA A 382 -9.77 20.40 -19.08
CA ALA A 382 -10.99 19.64 -19.26
C ALA A 382 -11.72 20.09 -20.53
N GLY A 383 -12.26 19.13 -21.28
CA GLY A 383 -12.82 19.30 -22.62
C GLY A 383 -11.82 19.13 -23.76
N ASP A 384 -10.52 19.32 -23.50
CA ASP A 384 -9.47 19.03 -24.47
C ASP A 384 -8.93 17.60 -24.29
N THR A 385 -8.73 16.90 -25.40
CA THR A 385 -8.17 15.52 -25.40
C THR A 385 -6.68 15.51 -25.71
N TYR A 386 -6.11 16.66 -26.09
CA TYR A 386 -4.75 16.78 -26.60
C TYR A 386 -4.14 18.14 -26.26
N GLY A 387 -2.86 18.16 -25.92
CA GLY A 387 -2.05 19.37 -25.74
C GLY A 387 -0.64 19.21 -26.29
N GLU A 388 -0.06 20.32 -26.74
CA GLU A 388 1.32 20.40 -27.22
C GLU A 388 2.00 21.61 -26.60
N PHE A 389 3.19 21.41 -26.03
CA PHE A 389 3.93 22.42 -25.27
C PHE A 389 5.41 22.41 -25.68
N ILE A 390 6.01 23.59 -25.81
CA ILE A 390 7.41 23.76 -26.21
C ILE A 390 8.15 24.46 -25.08
N PHE A 391 9.19 23.80 -24.59
CA PHE A 391 10.20 24.38 -23.71
C PHE A 391 11.36 24.92 -24.55
N GLU A 392 11.43 26.25 -24.67
CA GLU A 392 12.47 26.93 -25.44
C GLU A 392 13.82 26.87 -24.73
N GLY A 393 14.91 26.65 -25.48
CA GLY A 393 16.27 26.67 -24.91
C GLY A 393 16.62 25.42 -24.09
N ALA A 394 15.99 24.28 -24.36
CA ALA A 394 16.32 22.99 -23.73
C ALA A 394 17.81 22.62 -23.85
N SER A 395 18.49 23.06 -24.92
CA SER A 395 19.95 22.86 -25.10
C SER A 395 20.85 23.47 -24.04
N ASP A 396 20.34 24.42 -23.24
CA ASP A 396 21.12 25.05 -22.16
C ASP A 396 21.22 24.15 -20.91
N TYR A 397 20.45 23.06 -20.86
CA TYR A 397 20.36 22.13 -19.73
C TYR A 397 20.75 20.70 -20.14
N ASP A 398 21.05 19.84 -19.17
CA ASP A 398 21.41 18.43 -19.42
C ASP A 398 20.19 17.52 -19.29
N TYR A 399 19.21 17.91 -18.48
CA TYR A 399 17.95 17.20 -18.31
C TYR A 399 16.77 18.17 -18.28
N ILE A 400 15.64 17.74 -18.84
CA ILE A 400 14.34 18.36 -18.63
C ILE A 400 13.45 17.32 -17.95
N TYR A 401 12.97 17.64 -16.75
CA TYR A 401 11.98 16.83 -16.07
C TYR A 401 10.58 17.32 -16.43
N VAL A 402 9.66 16.38 -16.66
CA VAL A 402 8.26 16.65 -16.94
C VAL A 402 7.43 16.06 -15.82
N LEU A 403 6.73 16.92 -15.09
CA LEU A 403 5.84 16.52 -14.01
C LEU A 403 4.41 16.60 -14.55
N VAL A 404 3.70 15.47 -14.50
CA VAL A 404 2.32 15.36 -14.97
C VAL A 404 1.41 15.07 -13.80
N SER A 405 0.38 15.89 -13.61
CA SER A 405 -0.53 15.79 -12.47
C SER A 405 -1.96 16.12 -12.87
N PRO A 406 -2.94 15.26 -12.59
CA PRO A 406 -4.35 15.64 -12.67
C PRO A 406 -4.65 16.65 -11.56
N ILE A 407 -5.11 17.84 -11.92
CA ILE A 407 -5.27 19.00 -11.01
C ILE A 407 -6.55 19.77 -11.34
N ASP A 408 -7.68 19.26 -10.90
CA ASP A 408 -8.98 19.88 -11.17
C ASP A 408 -9.33 20.97 -10.15
N THR A 409 -9.83 22.10 -10.64
CA THR A 409 -10.28 23.24 -9.82
C THR A 409 -11.73 23.07 -9.34
N GLU A 410 -12.53 22.18 -9.95
CA GLU A 410 -13.89 21.86 -9.54
C GLU A 410 -14.04 20.39 -9.13
N VAL A 411 -13.41 20.01 -8.01
CA VAL A 411 -13.53 18.64 -7.47
C VAL A 411 -14.95 18.38 -6.98
N SER A 412 -15.55 17.30 -7.47
CA SER A 412 -16.89 16.84 -7.06
C SER A 412 -16.83 15.46 -6.41
N VAL A 413 -17.88 15.09 -5.67
CA VAL A 413 -18.01 13.75 -5.05
C VAL A 413 -18.01 12.58 -6.06
N ALA A 414 -18.07 12.87 -7.37
CA ALA A 414 -17.97 11.88 -8.43
C ALA A 414 -16.53 11.64 -8.91
N MET A 415 -15.58 12.47 -8.48
CA MET A 415 -14.14 12.28 -8.68
C MET A 415 -13.58 11.49 -7.49
N SER A 416 -12.57 10.65 -7.75
CA SER A 416 -11.91 9.86 -6.72
C SER A 416 -10.44 10.26 -6.61
N PHE A 417 -9.98 10.42 -5.38
CA PHE A 417 -8.54 10.59 -5.07
C PHE A 417 -7.77 9.27 -5.12
N ASP A 418 -8.48 8.15 -5.25
CA ASP A 418 -7.91 6.79 -5.22
C ASP A 418 -7.90 6.14 -6.61
N VAL A 419 -8.30 6.87 -7.66
CA VAL A 419 -8.33 6.38 -9.04
C VAL A 419 -7.29 7.11 -9.88
N GLY A 420 -6.46 6.33 -10.56
CA GLY A 420 -5.43 6.85 -11.44
C GLY A 420 -5.95 7.28 -12.82
N TYR A 421 -5.54 8.46 -13.27
CA TYR A 421 -6.01 9.07 -14.52
C TYR A 421 -5.12 8.75 -15.72
N SER A 422 -5.74 8.33 -16.82
CA SER A 422 -5.01 7.82 -18.00
C SER A 422 -4.55 8.92 -18.96
N TYR A 423 -3.26 8.91 -19.31
CA TYR A 423 -2.71 9.75 -20.37
C TYR A 423 -1.58 9.07 -21.15
N TYR A 424 -1.31 9.61 -22.33
CA TYR A 424 -0.18 9.25 -23.19
C TYR A 424 0.65 10.50 -23.45
N TYR A 425 1.96 10.35 -23.57
CA TYR A 425 2.84 11.46 -23.92
C TYR A 425 3.88 11.06 -24.97
N SER A 426 4.45 12.06 -25.65
CA SER A 426 5.62 11.91 -26.50
C SER A 426 6.47 13.18 -26.44
N GLY A 427 7.78 13.02 -26.24
CA GLY A 427 8.75 14.11 -26.26
C GLY A 427 9.60 14.09 -27.54
N GLU A 428 9.90 15.27 -28.10
CA GLU A 428 10.87 15.42 -29.19
C GLU A 428 11.75 16.67 -29.01
N PHE A 429 13.05 16.51 -29.25
CA PHE A 429 14.00 17.62 -29.30
C PHE A 429 14.17 18.10 -30.75
N GLY A 430 14.21 19.43 -30.96
CA GLY A 430 14.33 20.00 -32.29
C GLY A 430 14.32 21.52 -32.34
N ASP A 431 14.47 22.07 -33.55
CA ASP A 431 14.20 23.48 -33.85
C ASP A 431 12.73 23.65 -34.24
N PHE A 432 11.92 24.11 -33.27
CA PHE A 432 10.47 24.37 -33.46
C PHE A 432 10.17 25.85 -33.74
N SER A 433 11.17 26.65 -34.13
CA SER A 433 11.06 28.11 -34.34
C SER A 433 10.06 28.59 -35.40
N ALA A 434 9.37 27.67 -36.09
CA ALA A 434 8.29 27.94 -37.02
C ALA A 434 6.88 27.64 -36.49
N ASP A 435 6.74 26.99 -35.32
CA ASP A 435 5.48 26.53 -34.72
C ASP A 435 4.99 27.39 -33.53
N SER A 436 5.56 28.60 -33.37
CA SER A 436 5.31 29.53 -32.27
C SER A 436 3.87 30.09 -32.17
N ASP A 437 2.90 29.54 -32.91
CA ASP A 437 1.50 29.98 -32.95
C ASP A 437 0.51 28.92 -32.40
N VAL A 438 0.96 27.80 -31.83
CA VAL A 438 0.05 26.79 -31.24
C VAL A 438 -0.36 27.19 -29.83
N VAL A 439 -1.30 28.15 -29.76
CA VAL A 439 -2.19 28.35 -28.62
C VAL A 439 -3.52 27.70 -28.97
N SER A 440 -4.09 26.95 -28.01
CA SER A 440 -5.41 26.31 -28.04
C SER A 440 -6.39 26.96 -29.04
N SER A 441 -6.69 26.30 -30.15
CA SER A 441 -7.81 26.75 -30.98
C SER A 441 -8.46 25.62 -31.78
N ASP A 442 -9.74 25.41 -31.45
CA ASP A 442 -10.84 24.89 -32.27
C ASP A 442 -10.47 24.44 -33.69
N VAL A 443 -10.23 23.13 -33.88
CA VAL A 443 -10.28 22.54 -35.22
C VAL A 443 -11.75 22.34 -35.61
N THR A 444 -12.33 23.39 -36.18
CA THR A 444 -13.51 23.24 -37.05
C THR A 444 -13.07 22.66 -38.39
N VAL A 445 -13.47 21.41 -38.68
CA VAL A 445 -13.28 20.77 -39.98
C VAL A 445 -14.13 21.52 -41.02
N GLY A 446 -13.49 22.41 -41.78
CA GLY A 446 -14.07 23.15 -42.89
C GLY A 446 -14.08 22.35 -44.19
N GLU A 447 -15.24 22.34 -44.83
CA GLU A 447 -15.54 21.74 -46.13
C GLU A 447 -14.71 22.31 -47.32
N ASP A 448 -14.70 21.51 -48.38
CA ASP A 448 -14.41 21.79 -49.80
C ASP A 448 -12.97 21.68 -50.31
N THR A 449 -12.71 20.60 -51.08
CA THR A 449 -12.67 20.73 -52.56
C THR A 449 -12.90 19.39 -53.27
N GLU A 450 -13.92 19.35 -54.11
CA GLU A 450 -14.14 18.30 -55.12
C GLU A 450 -12.97 18.24 -56.13
N SER A 451 -12.45 17.05 -56.47
CA SER A 451 -12.77 16.39 -57.75
C SER A 451 -11.88 15.19 -58.13
N GLN A 452 -12.58 14.15 -58.64
CA GLN A 452 -12.17 13.09 -59.57
C GLN A 452 -11.57 11.77 -59.06
N LYS A 453 -12.44 10.74 -59.19
CA LYS A 453 -12.24 9.28 -59.19
C LYS A 453 -10.98 8.77 -59.90
N GLU A 454 -10.39 7.71 -59.34
CA GLU A 454 -10.45 6.30 -59.80
C GLU A 454 -9.09 5.58 -59.57
N GLY A 455 -9.09 4.46 -58.84
CA GLY A 455 -7.98 3.49 -58.85
C GLY A 455 -7.60 2.92 -57.48
N ASP A 456 -7.79 1.61 -57.32
CA ASP A 456 -7.36 0.76 -56.21
C ASP A 456 -5.92 1.04 -55.72
N ASP A 457 -5.73 1.21 -54.42
CA ASP A 457 -4.87 0.33 -53.61
C ASP A 457 -5.26 0.52 -52.13
N VAL A 458 -5.72 -0.55 -51.51
CA VAL A 458 -6.00 -0.63 -50.06
C VAL A 458 -4.64 -0.69 -49.37
N GLY A 459 -4.24 0.43 -48.77
CA GLY A 459 -3.17 0.48 -47.78
C GLY A 459 -3.81 0.64 -46.42
N ASP A 460 -3.73 -0.41 -45.60
CA ASP A 460 -4.25 -0.51 -44.24
C ASP A 460 -3.93 0.71 -43.38
N THR A 461 -4.97 1.48 -43.06
CA THR A 461 -5.08 2.13 -41.75
C THR A 461 -5.54 1.06 -40.77
N VAL A 462 -4.63 0.61 -39.91
CA VAL A 462 -5.05 -0.09 -38.68
C VAL A 462 -5.61 0.99 -37.76
N ALA A 463 -6.93 1.19 -37.82
CA ALA A 463 -7.66 1.70 -36.69
C ALA A 463 -7.54 0.64 -35.59
N ILE A 464 -6.91 1.00 -34.47
CA ILE A 464 -7.08 0.22 -33.25
C ILE A 464 -8.40 0.70 -32.67
N ASP A 465 -9.42 -0.16 -32.82
CA ASP A 465 -10.72 -0.07 -32.17
C ASP A 465 -10.48 -0.17 -30.65
N TYR A 466 -10.88 0.85 -29.89
CA TYR A 466 -11.02 0.72 -28.43
C TYR A 466 -12.45 0.28 -28.16
N THR A 467 -12.76 -0.95 -28.52
CA THR A 467 -13.99 -1.61 -28.15
C THR A 467 -13.71 -2.41 -26.88
N ASN A 468 -14.16 -1.91 -25.73
CA ASN A 468 -14.36 -2.79 -24.58
C ASN A 468 -15.68 -3.52 -24.84
N ASP A 469 -15.58 -4.76 -25.33
CA ASP A 469 -16.70 -5.65 -25.66
C ASP A 469 -16.89 -6.77 -24.63
N GLU A 470 -16.01 -6.85 -23.62
CA GLU A 470 -16.05 -7.89 -22.58
C GLU A 470 -16.49 -7.29 -21.23
N LEU A 471 -17.57 -7.82 -20.67
CA LEU A 471 -18.12 -7.38 -19.39
C LEU A 471 -17.28 -7.91 -18.23
N THR A 472 -16.30 -7.14 -17.77
CA THR A 472 -15.48 -7.50 -16.60
C THR A 472 -16.11 -6.93 -15.33
N LEU A 473 -16.42 -7.81 -14.39
CA LEU A 473 -17.08 -7.49 -13.12
C LEU A 473 -16.06 -7.60 -11.98
N GLU A 474 -16.06 -6.64 -11.06
CA GLU A 474 -15.16 -6.61 -9.91
C GLU A 474 -15.89 -6.19 -8.61
N VAL A 475 -15.33 -6.57 -7.46
CA VAL A 475 -15.77 -6.05 -6.15
C VAL A 475 -15.05 -4.74 -5.91
N LEU A 476 -15.80 -3.64 -5.81
CA LEU A 476 -15.24 -2.31 -5.57
C LEU A 476 -15.12 -1.99 -4.09
N TYR A 477 -16.05 -2.48 -3.27
CA TYR A 477 -16.14 -2.17 -1.86
C TYR A 477 -16.96 -3.22 -1.13
N TYR A 478 -16.63 -3.49 0.14
CA TYR A 478 -17.44 -4.32 1.02
C TYR A 478 -17.26 -3.94 2.49
N ASP A 479 -18.28 -4.16 3.31
CA ASP A 479 -18.28 -3.97 4.77
C ASP A 479 -19.16 -5.01 5.47
N GLU A 480 -19.38 -4.85 6.79
CA GLU A 480 -20.14 -5.79 7.62
C GLU A 480 -21.58 -6.05 7.14
N ASP A 481 -22.17 -5.10 6.41
CA ASP A 481 -23.60 -5.11 6.04
C ASP A 481 -23.83 -4.93 4.51
N GLY A 482 -22.78 -4.90 3.69
CA GLY A 482 -22.93 -4.61 2.26
C GLY A 482 -21.73 -4.92 1.36
N ILE A 483 -22.03 -5.09 0.07
CA ILE A 483 -21.06 -5.34 -1.00
C ILE A 483 -21.42 -4.45 -2.19
N THR A 484 -20.43 -3.78 -2.76
CA THR A 484 -20.54 -3.01 -4.00
C THR A 484 -19.70 -3.65 -5.09
N VAL A 485 -20.33 -3.95 -6.23
CA VAL A 485 -19.67 -4.45 -7.43
C VAL A 485 -19.72 -3.41 -8.55
N GLY A 486 -18.71 -3.44 -9.40
CA GLY A 486 -18.50 -2.48 -10.48
C GLY A 486 -18.11 -3.16 -11.79
N TRP A 487 -18.44 -2.50 -12.90
CA TRP A 487 -17.95 -2.91 -14.21
C TRP A 487 -17.85 -1.71 -15.15
N ASP A 488 -16.89 -1.80 -16.05
CA ASP A 488 -16.70 -0.82 -17.10
C ASP A 488 -17.91 -0.74 -18.05
N ARG A 489 -18.19 0.47 -18.51
CA ARG A 489 -19.21 0.66 -19.54
C ARG A 489 -18.71 0.13 -20.89
N LEU A 490 -19.39 -0.88 -21.45
CA LEU A 490 -19.04 -1.42 -22.78
C LEU A 490 -19.45 -0.43 -23.88
N THR A 491 -18.46 0.27 -24.44
CA THR A 491 -18.66 1.29 -25.48
C THR A 491 -18.83 0.70 -26.88
N ALA A 492 -18.52 -0.59 -27.04
CA ALA A 492 -18.62 -1.34 -28.30
C ALA A 492 -20.06 -1.80 -28.64
N LEU A 493 -20.95 -1.80 -27.64
CA LEU A 493 -22.27 -2.41 -27.71
C LEU A 493 -23.37 -1.37 -27.45
N ASP A 494 -24.49 -1.45 -28.18
CA ASP A 494 -25.67 -0.58 -27.99
C ASP A 494 -26.48 -1.02 -26.75
N ILE A 495 -25.86 -0.96 -25.57
CA ILE A 495 -26.47 -1.36 -24.29
C ILE A 495 -27.49 -0.32 -23.86
N SER A 496 -28.68 -0.80 -23.47
CA SER A 496 -29.78 0.02 -22.95
C SER A 496 -30.05 -0.17 -21.47
N TYR A 497 -29.69 -1.33 -20.89
CA TYR A 497 -29.74 -1.57 -19.44
C TYR A 497 -28.92 -2.81 -19.06
N TYR A 498 -28.59 -2.90 -17.78
CA TYR A 498 -27.96 -4.08 -17.17
C TYR A 498 -28.93 -4.76 -16.20
N VAL A 499 -28.70 -6.05 -15.97
CA VAL A 499 -29.39 -6.86 -14.96
C VAL A 499 -28.32 -7.47 -14.07
N VAL A 500 -28.36 -7.17 -12.77
CA VAL A 500 -27.45 -7.75 -11.78
C VAL A 500 -28.16 -8.90 -11.09
N TYR A 501 -27.47 -10.04 -11.04
CA TYR A 501 -27.85 -11.25 -10.35
C TYR A 501 -26.99 -11.39 -9.11
N MET A 502 -27.63 -11.55 -7.94
CA MET A 502 -26.94 -11.74 -6.66
C MET A 502 -27.52 -12.94 -5.89
N GLY A 503 -26.66 -13.78 -5.28
CA GLY A 503 -27.07 -15.00 -4.58
C GLY A 503 -26.12 -15.46 -3.47
N GLU A 504 -26.60 -16.28 -2.53
CA GLU A 504 -25.77 -16.92 -1.48
C GLU A 504 -25.13 -18.25 -1.95
N GLU A 505 -25.61 -18.79 -3.07
CA GLU A 505 -25.05 -19.98 -3.73
C GLU A 505 -24.80 -19.63 -5.21
N SER A 506 -23.68 -20.09 -5.77
CA SER A 506 -23.20 -19.81 -7.14
C SER A 506 -24.13 -20.25 -8.30
N GLU A 507 -25.37 -20.66 -8.01
CA GLU A 507 -26.37 -21.05 -9.01
C GLU A 507 -27.78 -20.52 -8.68
N VAL A 508 -27.94 -19.71 -7.62
CA VAL A 508 -29.24 -19.24 -7.12
C VAL A 508 -29.20 -17.74 -6.90
N TYR A 509 -29.75 -16.97 -7.86
CA TYR A 509 -29.69 -15.52 -7.83
C TYR A 509 -31.07 -14.85 -7.83
N ASP A 510 -31.16 -13.68 -7.19
CA ASP A 510 -32.24 -12.71 -7.31
C ASP A 510 -31.80 -11.52 -8.19
N VAL A 511 -32.78 -10.84 -8.80
CA VAL A 511 -32.56 -9.72 -9.73
C VAL A 511 -32.67 -8.38 -8.99
N ALA A 512 -31.71 -7.49 -9.22
CA ALA A 512 -31.70 -6.15 -8.66
C ALA A 512 -31.59 -5.03 -9.72
N ASP A 513 -32.08 -3.83 -9.36
CA ASP A 513 -32.02 -2.63 -10.19
C ASP A 513 -30.66 -1.90 -10.02
N VAL A 514 -30.15 -1.29 -11.09
CA VAL A 514 -28.79 -0.74 -11.20
C VAL A 514 -28.77 0.80 -11.16
N VAL A 515 -27.65 1.39 -10.71
CA VAL A 515 -27.39 2.85 -10.77
C VAL A 515 -26.29 3.11 -11.82
N GLU A 516 -26.58 3.95 -12.82
CA GLU A 516 -25.64 4.27 -13.90
C GLU A 516 -24.85 5.56 -13.61
N TYR A 517 -23.52 5.47 -13.65
CA TYR A 517 -22.60 6.61 -13.69
C TYR A 517 -21.94 6.72 -15.08
N PRO A 518 -21.27 7.84 -15.43
CA PRO A 518 -20.83 8.11 -16.80
C PRO A 518 -19.80 7.10 -17.36
N TYR A 519 -19.00 6.46 -16.51
CA TYR A 519 -17.83 5.65 -16.89
C TYR A 519 -17.81 4.25 -16.28
N ILE A 520 -18.25 4.10 -15.04
CA ILE A 520 -18.44 2.81 -14.36
C ILE A 520 -19.92 2.61 -14.09
N THR A 521 -20.39 1.38 -14.18
CA THR A 521 -21.73 1.01 -13.70
C THR A 521 -21.57 0.24 -12.41
N THR A 522 -22.33 0.60 -11.36
CA THR A 522 -22.17 -0.02 -10.05
C THR A 522 -23.49 -0.55 -9.50
N TYR A 523 -23.37 -1.56 -8.65
CA TYR A 523 -24.47 -2.10 -7.87
C TYR A 523 -24.03 -2.31 -6.42
N ALA A 524 -24.76 -1.69 -5.50
CA ALA A 524 -24.55 -1.85 -4.06
C ALA A 524 -25.69 -2.69 -3.46
N ALA A 525 -25.31 -3.82 -2.88
CA ALA A 525 -26.17 -4.64 -2.04
C ALA A 525 -25.95 -4.25 -0.58
N SER A 526 -27.03 -3.94 0.13
CA SER A 526 -27.01 -3.52 1.54
C SER A 526 -27.95 -4.38 2.38
N ASP A 527 -27.81 -4.30 3.71
CA ASP A 527 -28.53 -5.15 4.68
C ASP A 527 -28.23 -6.65 4.50
N LEU A 528 -27.03 -6.97 4.03
CA LEU A 528 -26.56 -8.34 3.89
C LEU A 528 -26.13 -8.88 5.26
N PRO A 529 -26.47 -10.13 5.61
CA PRO A 529 -25.86 -10.82 6.72
C PRO A 529 -24.32 -10.74 6.69
N SER A 530 -23.72 -10.36 7.82
CA SER A 530 -22.27 -10.41 8.01
C SER A 530 -21.73 -11.84 7.92
N ASP A 531 -20.42 -11.97 7.66
CA ASP A 531 -19.70 -13.26 7.57
C ASP A 531 -20.32 -14.21 6.52
N SER A 532 -20.73 -13.65 5.37
CA SER A 532 -21.41 -14.39 4.29
C SER A 532 -20.82 -14.06 2.93
N ILE A 533 -20.79 -15.07 2.05
CA ILE A 533 -20.34 -14.94 0.66
C ILE A 533 -21.55 -14.70 -0.23
N TYR A 534 -21.47 -13.69 -1.08
CA TYR A 534 -22.45 -13.42 -2.13
C TYR A 534 -21.79 -13.51 -3.50
N TYR A 535 -22.48 -14.18 -4.43
CA TYR A 535 -22.06 -14.34 -5.81
C TYR A 535 -22.79 -13.36 -6.70
N PHE A 536 -22.05 -12.70 -7.60
CA PHE A 536 -22.55 -11.67 -8.50
C PHE A 536 -22.30 -12.05 -9.96
N VAL A 537 -23.31 -11.84 -10.80
CA VAL A 537 -23.22 -11.94 -12.26
C VAL A 537 -23.95 -10.74 -12.86
N VAL A 538 -23.41 -10.14 -13.91
CA VAL A 538 -24.07 -9.05 -14.63
C VAL A 538 -24.34 -9.45 -16.06
N GLU A 539 -25.54 -9.11 -16.54
CA GLU A 539 -25.96 -9.29 -17.92
C GLU A 539 -26.31 -7.93 -18.56
N ALA A 540 -25.81 -7.69 -19.78
CA ALA A 540 -26.06 -6.49 -20.55
C ALA A 540 -27.12 -6.71 -21.65
N TYR A 541 -28.05 -5.78 -21.83
CA TYR A 541 -29.17 -5.91 -22.77
C TYR A 541 -29.35 -4.69 -23.68
N ASP A 542 -29.84 -4.90 -24.91
CA ASP A 542 -30.26 -3.84 -25.84
C ASP A 542 -31.69 -3.31 -25.59
N GLU A 543 -32.13 -2.30 -26.37
CA GLU A 543 -33.45 -1.65 -26.24
C GLU A 543 -34.62 -2.65 -26.50
N ASP A 544 -34.38 -3.70 -27.29
CA ASP A 544 -35.34 -4.74 -27.63
C ASP A 544 -35.33 -5.92 -26.61
N GLY A 545 -34.44 -5.87 -25.61
CA GLY A 545 -34.26 -6.89 -24.57
C GLY A 545 -33.51 -8.13 -25.02
N VAL A 546 -32.61 -7.99 -26.00
CA VAL A 546 -31.68 -9.04 -26.41
C VAL A 546 -30.44 -8.98 -25.51
N LEU A 547 -30.05 -10.13 -24.96
CA LEU A 547 -28.80 -10.29 -24.21
C LEU A 547 -27.61 -10.06 -25.14
N LEU A 548 -26.74 -9.13 -24.76
CA LEU A 548 -25.55 -8.74 -25.50
C LEU A 548 -24.29 -9.39 -24.92
N GLU A 549 -24.11 -9.34 -23.60
CA GLU A 549 -22.92 -9.86 -22.91
C GLU A 549 -23.24 -10.29 -21.46
N THR A 550 -22.42 -11.18 -20.90
CA THR A 550 -22.53 -11.68 -19.52
C THR A 550 -21.14 -11.70 -18.88
N SER A 551 -21.00 -11.21 -17.65
CA SER A 551 -19.73 -11.29 -16.92
C SER A 551 -19.44 -12.71 -16.45
N ASP A 552 -18.17 -12.96 -16.13
CA ASP A 552 -17.84 -14.05 -15.20
C ASP A 552 -18.47 -13.79 -13.83
N GLU A 553 -18.71 -14.87 -13.09
CA GLU A 553 -19.19 -14.81 -11.71
C GLU A 553 -18.05 -14.39 -10.79
N ILE A 554 -18.32 -13.45 -9.88
CA ILE A 554 -17.40 -13.07 -8.81
C ILE A 554 -18.02 -13.27 -7.44
N ALA A 555 -17.19 -13.46 -6.42
CA ALA A 555 -17.59 -13.52 -5.02
C ALA A 555 -17.26 -12.20 -4.31
N GLY A 556 -18.23 -11.68 -3.56
CA GLY A 556 -18.03 -10.59 -2.60
C GLY A 556 -18.32 -11.05 -1.17
N TYR A 557 -17.66 -10.44 -0.20
CA TYR A 557 -17.63 -10.86 1.21
C TYR A 557 -18.10 -9.73 2.10
N THR A 558 -18.97 -9.98 3.07
CA THR A 558 -19.44 -8.95 4.03
C THR A 558 -18.51 -8.74 5.24
N GLU A 559 -17.19 -8.88 5.06
CA GLU A 559 -16.10 -8.50 5.99
C GLU A 559 -14.77 -8.99 5.38
N ALA A 560 -13.63 -8.39 5.77
CA ALA A 560 -12.31 -8.90 5.38
C ALA A 560 -12.11 -10.28 6.03
N PHE A 561 -12.30 -11.34 5.25
CA PHE A 561 -12.14 -12.70 5.74
C PHE A 561 -10.68 -12.92 6.15
N SER A 562 -10.45 -13.26 7.42
CA SER A 562 -9.16 -13.75 7.90
C SER A 562 -9.31 -15.15 8.46
N PHE A 563 -8.27 -15.96 8.31
CA PHE A 563 -8.24 -17.26 8.97
C PHE A 563 -8.13 -17.06 10.48
N GLY A 564 -8.92 -17.80 11.26
CA GLY A 564 -8.98 -17.66 12.72
C GLY A 564 -7.66 -17.96 13.46
N ASP A 565 -6.67 -18.51 12.76
CA ASP A 565 -5.33 -18.85 13.25
C ASP A 565 -4.20 -18.22 12.43
N VAL A 566 -4.49 -17.19 11.62
CA VAL A 566 -3.49 -16.38 10.93
C VAL A 566 -3.74 -14.92 11.32
N LEU A 567 -2.79 -14.34 12.03
CA LEU A 567 -2.85 -12.96 12.52
C LEU A 567 -2.19 -12.02 11.51
N SER A 568 -2.64 -10.77 11.43
CA SER A 568 -2.01 -9.74 10.58
C SER A 568 -0.55 -9.47 10.89
N THR A 569 -0.08 -9.88 12.08
CA THR A 569 1.31 -9.77 12.52
C THR A 569 2.15 -11.03 12.25
N ASP A 570 1.57 -12.09 11.70
CA ASP A 570 2.34 -13.28 11.33
C ASP A 570 3.19 -12.97 10.10
N ASP A 571 4.47 -13.38 10.11
CA ASP A 571 5.43 -13.10 9.01
C ASP A 571 4.88 -13.54 7.63
N ALA A 572 4.07 -14.60 7.59
CA ALA A 572 3.47 -15.15 6.39
C ALA A 572 2.07 -14.61 6.07
N TYR A 573 1.55 -13.63 6.83
CA TYR A 573 0.19 -13.13 6.66
C TYR A 573 -0.06 -12.63 5.25
N GLU A 574 0.83 -11.76 4.73
CA GLU A 574 0.71 -11.19 3.39
C GLU A 574 0.67 -12.30 2.33
N ALA A 575 1.60 -13.26 2.41
CA ALA A 575 1.67 -14.37 1.46
C ALA A 575 0.43 -15.28 1.55
N ILE A 576 -0.07 -15.55 2.75
CA ILE A 576 -1.25 -16.38 2.97
C ILE A 576 -2.51 -15.69 2.43
N MET A 577 -2.68 -14.41 2.74
CA MET A 577 -3.87 -13.66 2.32
C MET A 577 -3.82 -13.37 0.82
N GLY A 578 -2.67 -12.96 0.28
CA GLY A 578 -2.51 -12.73 -1.17
C GLY A 578 -2.77 -14.00 -2.00
N LEU A 579 -2.27 -15.15 -1.57
CA LEU A 579 -2.57 -16.42 -2.24
C LEU A 579 -4.03 -16.88 -2.03
N TYR A 580 -4.69 -16.47 -0.94
CA TYR A 580 -6.11 -16.71 -0.74
C TYR A 580 -6.94 -15.87 -1.71
N ASP A 581 -6.62 -14.59 -1.87
CA ASP A 581 -7.29 -13.66 -2.78
C ASP A 581 -7.12 -14.07 -4.25
N LEU A 582 -5.94 -14.60 -4.61
CA LEU A 582 -5.70 -15.23 -5.92
C LEU A 582 -6.42 -16.58 -6.10
N GLY A 583 -7.14 -17.08 -5.09
CA GLY A 583 -7.84 -18.37 -5.12
C GLY A 583 -6.92 -19.59 -5.14
N VAL A 584 -5.62 -19.42 -4.87
CA VAL A 584 -4.60 -20.49 -4.90
C VAL A 584 -4.68 -21.38 -3.66
N ILE A 585 -4.96 -20.76 -2.51
CA ILE A 585 -5.12 -21.47 -1.25
C ILE A 585 -6.50 -21.24 -0.65
N GLN A 586 -6.93 -22.21 0.14
CA GLN A 586 -8.15 -22.13 0.92
C GLN A 586 -7.85 -22.62 2.33
N GLY A 587 -8.61 -22.08 3.28
CA GLY A 587 -8.67 -22.60 4.65
C GLY A 587 -9.46 -23.89 4.73
N TYR A 588 -9.63 -24.35 5.96
CA TYR A 588 -10.45 -25.50 6.29
C TYR A 588 -11.86 -25.04 6.67
N ASP A 589 -12.83 -25.96 6.59
CA ASP A 589 -14.25 -25.71 6.93
C ASP A 589 -14.48 -25.15 8.35
N ASP A 590 -13.46 -25.17 9.21
CA ASP A 590 -13.50 -24.62 10.57
C ASP A 590 -12.99 -23.17 10.67
N GLY A 591 -12.70 -22.53 9.54
CA GLY A 591 -12.26 -21.14 9.44
C GLY A 591 -10.76 -20.92 9.68
N ASN A 592 -9.96 -21.98 9.81
CA ASN A 592 -8.51 -21.89 10.04
C ASN A 592 -7.69 -22.26 8.80
N PHE A 593 -6.46 -21.77 8.72
CA PHE A 593 -5.47 -22.09 7.69
C PHE A 593 -4.51 -23.22 8.10
N TYR A 594 -4.17 -23.30 9.40
CA TYR A 594 -3.13 -24.14 9.97
C TYR A 594 -1.71 -23.86 9.41
N PRO A 595 -1.15 -22.66 9.65
CA PRO A 595 0.13 -22.23 9.07
C PRO A 595 1.28 -23.21 9.36
N ASP A 596 1.40 -23.70 10.60
CA ASP A 596 2.45 -24.64 11.05
C ASP A 596 2.27 -26.09 10.55
N GLN A 597 1.23 -26.39 9.76
CA GLN A 597 0.96 -27.75 9.32
C GLN A 597 1.90 -28.15 8.18
N VAL A 598 2.76 -29.13 8.43
CA VAL A 598 3.61 -29.72 7.38
C VAL A 598 2.76 -30.31 6.25
N VAL A 599 3.02 -29.87 5.02
CA VAL A 599 2.29 -30.35 3.85
C VAL A 599 2.80 -31.68 3.33
N ASN A 600 1.92 -32.41 2.66
CA ASN A 600 2.30 -33.56 1.86
C ASN A 600 2.62 -33.18 0.41
N ARG A 601 3.24 -34.11 -0.32
CA ARG A 601 3.69 -33.91 -1.70
C ARG A 601 2.57 -33.58 -2.68
N ALA A 602 1.36 -34.10 -2.45
CA ALA A 602 0.19 -33.81 -3.28
C ALA A 602 -0.36 -32.40 -3.02
N GLU A 603 -0.45 -31.99 -1.75
CA GLU A 603 -0.85 -30.63 -1.35
C GLU A 603 0.11 -29.58 -1.92
N LEU A 604 1.42 -29.80 -1.81
CA LEU A 604 2.41 -28.89 -2.38
C LEU A 604 2.22 -28.70 -3.89
N LEU A 605 2.02 -29.79 -4.65
CA LEU A 605 1.81 -29.68 -6.10
C LEU A 605 0.52 -28.96 -6.45
N LYS A 606 -0.54 -29.10 -5.66
CA LYS A 606 -1.76 -28.31 -5.84
C LYS A 606 -1.44 -26.82 -5.74
N ILE A 607 -0.80 -26.40 -4.65
CA ILE A 607 -0.47 -24.99 -4.38
C ILE A 607 0.41 -24.42 -5.50
N ILE A 608 1.49 -25.12 -5.88
CA ILE A 608 2.40 -24.70 -6.94
C ILE A 608 1.68 -24.55 -8.29
N ILE A 609 0.80 -25.48 -8.65
CA ILE A 609 0.13 -25.48 -9.96
C ILE A 609 -0.96 -24.42 -10.02
N GLU A 610 -1.78 -24.30 -8.97
CA GLU A 610 -2.82 -23.27 -8.90
C GLU A 610 -2.21 -21.87 -8.81
N GLY A 611 -1.03 -21.72 -8.18
CA GLY A 611 -0.25 -20.48 -8.19
C GLY A 611 0.24 -20.04 -9.57
N GLN A 612 0.08 -20.88 -10.60
CA GLN A 612 0.31 -20.51 -12.00
C GLN A 612 -0.98 -20.13 -12.74
N GLY A 613 -2.12 -20.07 -12.04
CA GLY A 613 -3.45 -19.94 -12.64
C GLY A 613 -3.89 -21.20 -13.40
N ILE A 614 -3.26 -22.36 -13.16
CA ILE A 614 -3.53 -23.58 -13.91
C ILE A 614 -4.41 -24.52 -13.09
N THR A 615 -5.54 -24.92 -13.66
CA THR A 615 -6.38 -26.01 -13.14
C THR A 615 -6.36 -27.19 -14.11
N PRO A 616 -5.58 -28.25 -13.86
CA PRO A 616 -5.52 -29.41 -14.75
C PRO A 616 -6.88 -30.13 -14.84
N ASP A 617 -7.19 -30.66 -16.03
CA ASP A 617 -8.42 -31.42 -16.29
C ASP A 617 -8.37 -32.78 -15.59
N GLU A 618 -9.36 -33.08 -14.75
CA GLU A 618 -9.43 -34.34 -14.03
C GLU A 618 -9.65 -35.55 -14.94
N ASP A 619 -10.26 -35.39 -16.11
CA ASP A 619 -10.50 -36.48 -17.06
C ASP A 619 -9.24 -36.82 -17.90
N GLU A 620 -8.33 -35.85 -18.05
CA GLU A 620 -7.08 -36.01 -18.80
C GLU A 620 -5.96 -36.60 -17.92
N TYR A 621 -5.85 -36.14 -16.68
CA TYR A 621 -4.69 -36.39 -15.83
C TYR A 621 -5.00 -37.39 -14.69
N GLN A 622 -4.99 -38.69 -14.99
CA GLN A 622 -5.20 -39.76 -13.99
C GLN A 622 -4.26 -40.96 -14.17
N GLY A 623 -4.10 -41.76 -13.11
CA GLY A 623 -3.47 -43.10 -13.21
C GLY A 623 -1.99 -43.08 -13.61
N CYS A 624 -1.29 -41.97 -13.38
CA CYS A 624 0.09 -41.80 -13.82
C CYS A 624 1.11 -42.56 -12.95
N PHE A 625 0.77 -42.93 -11.71
CA PHE A 625 1.59 -43.76 -10.82
C PHE A 625 0.76 -44.91 -10.24
N ASP A 626 1.41 -45.96 -9.75
CA ASP A 626 0.73 -47.15 -9.23
C ASP A 626 -0.12 -46.85 -7.97
N ASP A 627 0.19 -45.77 -7.25
CA ASP A 627 -0.47 -45.28 -6.04
C ASP A 627 -1.24 -43.97 -6.22
N VAL A 628 -1.48 -43.55 -7.47
CA VAL A 628 -2.27 -42.36 -7.82
C VAL A 628 -3.38 -42.80 -8.78
N GLY A 629 -4.61 -42.87 -8.27
CA GLY A 629 -5.80 -43.28 -9.01
C GLY A 629 -6.57 -42.08 -9.54
N ASP A 630 -7.81 -41.93 -9.06
CA ASP A 630 -8.78 -40.89 -9.38
C ASP A 630 -9.08 -39.96 -8.18
N GLU A 631 -8.16 -39.90 -7.20
CA GLU A 631 -8.29 -38.98 -6.07
C GLU A 631 -8.16 -37.50 -6.51
N TRP A 632 -8.64 -36.57 -5.68
CA TRP A 632 -8.64 -35.12 -5.97
C TRP A 632 -7.28 -34.56 -6.43
N PHE A 633 -6.19 -35.15 -5.94
CA PHE A 633 -4.84 -34.71 -6.26
C PHE A 633 -4.27 -35.33 -7.54
N ALA A 634 -4.94 -36.33 -8.13
CA ALA A 634 -4.41 -37.09 -9.26
C ALA A 634 -4.08 -36.17 -10.44
N LYS A 635 -4.96 -35.19 -10.72
CA LYS A 635 -4.80 -34.22 -11.80
C LYS A 635 -3.50 -33.41 -11.68
N TYR A 636 -3.20 -32.90 -10.48
CA TYR A 636 -1.98 -32.13 -10.23
C TYR A 636 -0.73 -32.99 -10.30
N VAL A 637 -0.76 -34.19 -9.70
CA VAL A 637 0.40 -35.10 -9.72
C VAL A 637 0.72 -35.57 -11.13
N CYS A 638 -0.30 -35.90 -11.92
CA CYS A 638 -0.12 -36.39 -13.28
C CYS A 638 0.26 -35.27 -14.25
N TYR A 639 -0.28 -34.06 -14.07
CA TYR A 639 0.18 -32.87 -14.78
C TYR A 639 1.65 -32.58 -14.52
N ALA A 640 2.07 -32.49 -13.25
CA ALA A 640 3.46 -32.25 -12.87
C ALA A 640 4.42 -33.33 -13.39
N LYS A 641 3.95 -34.58 -13.51
CA LYS A 641 4.73 -35.67 -14.12
C LYS A 641 4.93 -35.47 -15.62
N GLU A 642 3.89 -35.05 -16.33
CA GLU A 642 3.97 -34.79 -17.77
C GLU A 642 4.89 -33.60 -18.07
N GLN A 643 4.83 -32.55 -17.25
CA GLN A 643 5.75 -31.40 -17.35
C GLN A 643 7.20 -31.75 -16.94
N GLY A 644 7.42 -32.92 -16.31
CA GLY A 644 8.74 -33.38 -15.90
C GLY A 644 9.24 -32.80 -14.57
N TRP A 645 8.39 -32.10 -13.82
CA TRP A 645 8.72 -31.53 -12.50
C TRP A 645 8.87 -32.62 -11.43
N VAL A 646 8.14 -33.73 -11.59
CA VAL A 646 8.24 -34.91 -10.73
C VAL A 646 8.41 -36.20 -11.52
N VAL A 647 9.23 -37.12 -11.01
CA VAL A 647 9.51 -38.42 -11.68
C VAL A 647 8.94 -39.61 -10.90
N GLY A 648 8.62 -39.43 -9.62
CA GLY A 648 8.25 -40.50 -8.68
C GLY A 648 9.45 -41.37 -8.30
N TYR A 649 9.19 -42.46 -7.59
CA TYR A 649 10.21 -43.36 -7.07
C TYR A 649 10.42 -44.57 -8.01
N GLY A 650 11.59 -45.19 -7.91
CA GLY A 650 12.00 -46.30 -8.79
C GLY A 650 11.19 -47.58 -8.66
N ASP A 651 10.17 -47.60 -7.79
CA ASP A 651 9.23 -48.69 -7.57
C ASP A 651 7.87 -48.48 -8.25
N GLY A 652 7.68 -47.35 -8.95
CA GLY A 652 6.44 -47.02 -9.68
C GLY A 652 5.46 -46.13 -8.93
N ASN A 653 5.77 -45.75 -7.68
CA ASN A 653 4.90 -44.95 -6.82
C ASN A 653 5.35 -43.48 -6.71
N PHE A 654 4.45 -42.58 -6.31
CA PHE A 654 4.72 -41.17 -6.01
C PHE A 654 4.75 -40.86 -4.51
N TYR A 655 4.02 -41.64 -3.71
CA TYR A 655 3.76 -41.43 -2.28
C TYR A 655 3.11 -40.06 -1.97
N PRO A 656 1.89 -39.80 -2.49
CA PRO A 656 1.24 -38.48 -2.41
C PRO A 656 1.06 -37.98 -0.97
N ALA A 657 0.72 -38.87 -0.04
CA ALA A 657 0.49 -38.54 1.37
C ALA A 657 1.78 -38.43 2.21
N GLN A 658 2.96 -38.62 1.62
CA GLN A 658 4.22 -38.44 2.33
C GLN A 658 4.52 -36.96 2.46
N THR A 659 4.95 -36.52 3.64
CA THR A 659 5.41 -35.14 3.88
C THR A 659 6.60 -34.82 2.97
N VAL A 660 6.58 -33.63 2.37
CA VAL A 660 7.71 -33.14 1.59
C VAL A 660 8.76 -32.56 2.52
N ASN A 661 10.05 -32.78 2.22
CA ASN A 661 11.11 -32.06 2.91
C ASN A 661 11.48 -30.78 2.16
N LYS A 662 12.10 -29.84 2.86
CA LYS A 662 12.42 -28.51 2.35
C LYS A 662 13.13 -28.49 0.99
N VAL A 663 14.17 -29.32 0.82
CA VAL A 663 14.91 -29.36 -0.46
C VAL A 663 14.13 -30.02 -1.60
N GLU A 664 13.22 -30.93 -1.29
CA GLU A 664 12.28 -31.48 -2.27
C GLU A 664 11.24 -30.44 -2.68
N ALA A 665 10.75 -29.62 -1.73
CA ALA A 665 9.77 -28.57 -1.99
C ALA A 665 10.34 -27.51 -2.95
N LEU A 666 11.51 -26.95 -2.62
CA LEU A 666 12.21 -25.98 -3.47
C LEU A 666 12.50 -26.51 -4.87
N LYS A 667 12.90 -27.78 -4.99
CA LYS A 667 13.12 -28.39 -6.29
C LYS A 667 11.83 -28.44 -7.12
N MET A 668 10.71 -28.81 -6.52
CA MET A 668 9.42 -28.84 -7.22
C MET A 668 8.97 -27.44 -7.63
N LEU A 669 9.08 -26.46 -6.73
CA LEU A 669 8.73 -25.07 -6.96
C LEU A 669 9.54 -24.46 -8.12
N LEU A 670 10.88 -24.51 -8.02
CA LEU A 670 11.76 -23.91 -9.03
C LEU A 670 11.57 -24.56 -10.42
N LEU A 671 11.44 -25.89 -10.49
CA LEU A 671 11.19 -26.56 -11.76
C LEU A 671 9.84 -26.19 -12.37
N ALA A 672 8.80 -26.04 -11.54
CA ALA A 672 7.48 -25.65 -12.02
C ALA A 672 7.48 -24.26 -12.67
N TYR A 673 8.23 -23.33 -12.10
CA TYR A 673 8.38 -21.95 -12.62
C TYR A 673 9.54 -21.79 -13.61
N GLY A 674 9.97 -22.88 -14.26
CA GLY A 674 10.85 -22.81 -15.43
C GLY A 674 12.35 -22.72 -15.15
N TYR A 675 12.79 -22.86 -13.90
CA TYR A 675 14.21 -22.92 -13.56
C TYR A 675 14.78 -24.32 -13.81
N ASP A 676 15.30 -24.55 -15.03
CA ASP A 676 16.00 -25.80 -15.38
C ASP A 676 17.42 -25.82 -14.79
N ILE A 677 17.50 -26.23 -13.52
CA ILE A 677 18.74 -26.26 -12.75
C ILE A 677 19.40 -27.64 -12.90
N ALA A 678 20.59 -27.65 -13.50
CA ALA A 678 21.37 -28.87 -13.67
C ALA A 678 21.91 -29.40 -12.33
N ASP A 679 21.93 -30.74 -12.19
CA ASP A 679 22.56 -31.46 -11.06
C ASP A 679 24.11 -31.37 -11.17
N GLU A 680 24.68 -30.17 -11.07
CA GLU A 680 26.12 -29.91 -11.06
C GLU A 680 26.60 -29.48 -9.66
N ASP A 681 27.87 -29.73 -9.35
CA ASP A 681 28.47 -29.25 -8.11
C ASP A 681 28.51 -27.72 -8.11
N VAL A 682 27.99 -27.09 -7.06
CA VAL A 682 28.01 -25.62 -6.93
C VAL A 682 29.45 -25.14 -6.70
N THR A 683 29.90 -24.17 -7.50
CA THR A 683 31.20 -23.50 -7.31
C THR A 683 31.03 -22.16 -6.59
N GLY A 684 31.64 -22.01 -5.42
CA GLY A 684 31.31 -20.93 -4.48
C GLY A 684 30.66 -21.54 -3.25
N GLY A 685 30.90 -20.98 -2.06
CA GLY A 685 30.36 -21.54 -0.82
C GLY A 685 28.84 -21.65 -0.85
N MET A 686 28.30 -22.54 -0.01
CA MET A 686 26.86 -22.54 0.24
C MET A 686 26.51 -21.44 1.25
N PRO A 687 25.31 -20.83 1.16
CA PRO A 687 24.87 -19.79 2.08
C PRO A 687 24.64 -20.30 3.51
N TYR A 688 24.38 -21.61 3.70
CA TYR A 688 24.04 -22.17 5.00
C TYR A 688 25.05 -23.19 5.54
N THR A 689 25.20 -23.23 6.86
CA THR A 689 26.27 -23.96 7.58
C THR A 689 26.19 -25.49 7.50
N ASP A 690 25.01 -26.04 7.25
CA ASP A 690 24.70 -27.46 7.17
C ASP A 690 24.30 -27.91 5.74
N THR A 691 24.69 -27.12 4.74
CA THR A 691 24.55 -27.47 3.33
C THR A 691 25.92 -27.68 2.70
N TRP A 692 26.00 -28.60 1.73
CA TRP A 692 27.27 -28.97 1.09
C TRP A 692 27.18 -28.78 -0.42
N PRO A 693 28.18 -28.15 -1.08
CA PRO A 693 28.17 -27.92 -2.53
C PRO A 693 28.02 -29.17 -3.39
N THR A 694 28.32 -30.35 -2.84
CA THR A 694 28.23 -31.66 -3.52
C THR A 694 26.92 -32.41 -3.20
N ALA A 695 26.01 -31.81 -2.43
CA ALA A 695 24.70 -32.39 -2.20
C ALA A 695 23.83 -32.23 -3.44
N TRP A 696 22.96 -33.20 -3.73
CA TRP A 696 22.09 -33.16 -4.92
C TRP A 696 21.19 -31.93 -4.95
N TYR A 697 20.83 -31.39 -3.78
CA TYR A 697 19.98 -30.23 -3.63
C TYR A 697 20.73 -28.89 -3.69
N ALA A 698 22.08 -28.91 -3.71
CA ALA A 698 22.88 -27.71 -3.58
C ALA A 698 22.57 -26.65 -4.65
N PRO A 699 22.38 -27.00 -5.94
CA PRO A 699 22.00 -26.03 -6.96
C PRO A 699 20.68 -25.33 -6.66
N TYR A 700 19.66 -26.08 -6.22
CA TYR A 700 18.34 -25.54 -5.91
C TYR A 700 18.36 -24.59 -4.72
N VAL A 701 19.06 -24.96 -3.63
CA VAL A 701 19.22 -24.09 -2.46
C VAL A 701 19.98 -22.81 -2.83
N LYS A 702 21.01 -22.91 -3.67
CA LYS A 702 21.77 -21.74 -4.10
C LYS A 702 20.94 -20.82 -4.99
N THR A 703 20.16 -21.37 -5.92
CA THR A 703 19.27 -20.58 -6.77
C THR A 703 18.17 -19.91 -5.96
N ALA A 704 17.49 -20.63 -5.07
CA ALA A 704 16.47 -20.04 -4.21
C ALA A 704 17.04 -18.89 -3.35
N PHE A 705 18.25 -19.06 -2.79
CA PHE A 705 18.94 -18.00 -2.07
C PHE A 705 19.26 -16.79 -2.96
N ASP A 706 19.73 -17.02 -4.20
CA ASP A 706 20.06 -15.93 -5.13
C ASP A 706 18.83 -15.18 -5.65
N LEU A 707 17.66 -15.83 -5.66
CA LEU A 707 16.39 -15.21 -6.00
C LEU A 707 15.76 -14.45 -4.82
N GLY A 708 16.30 -14.58 -3.60
CA GLY A 708 15.75 -13.94 -2.42
C GLY A 708 14.52 -14.64 -1.81
N ILE A 709 14.10 -15.79 -2.34
CA ILE A 709 12.85 -16.48 -1.93
C ILE A 709 13.00 -17.33 -0.65
N LEU A 710 14.13 -17.23 0.07
CA LEU A 710 14.39 -17.99 1.30
C LEU A 710 14.43 -17.06 2.50
N THR A 711 13.63 -17.37 3.51
CA THR A 711 13.52 -16.57 4.75
C THR A 711 14.69 -16.79 5.72
N GLU A 712 15.47 -17.87 5.58
CA GLU A 712 16.59 -18.13 6.50
C GLU A 712 17.80 -17.25 6.21
N ALA A 713 18.32 -16.60 7.26
CA ALA A 713 19.50 -15.74 7.19
C ALA A 713 20.77 -16.48 6.72
N GLU A 714 21.61 -15.80 5.93
CA GLU A 714 22.92 -16.32 5.50
C GLU A 714 23.79 -16.71 6.71
N GLY A 715 24.42 -17.88 6.66
CA GLY A 715 25.24 -18.41 7.74
C GLY A 715 24.47 -19.12 8.86
N SER A 716 23.14 -19.23 8.76
CA SER A 716 22.33 -20.07 9.64
C SER A 716 22.38 -21.55 9.26
N ALA A 717 21.63 -22.41 9.97
CA ALA A 717 21.38 -23.78 9.55
C ALA A 717 20.11 -23.82 8.69
N PHE A 718 20.19 -24.46 7.53
CA PHE A 718 19.10 -24.58 6.58
C PHE A 718 18.12 -25.71 6.90
N GLU A 719 18.60 -26.74 7.61
CA GLU A 719 17.83 -27.92 8.00
C GLU A 719 17.22 -28.70 6.83
N SER A 720 17.97 -28.91 5.75
CA SER A 720 17.50 -29.51 4.46
C SER A 720 16.51 -30.69 4.51
N SER A 721 16.49 -31.50 5.58
CA SER A 721 15.60 -32.66 5.73
C SER A 721 14.34 -32.39 6.56
N SER A 722 14.13 -31.19 7.10
CA SER A 722 12.90 -30.80 7.80
C SER A 722 11.71 -30.82 6.85
N GLY A 723 10.51 -31.01 7.41
CA GLY A 723 9.27 -30.80 6.65
C GLY A 723 9.08 -29.32 6.35
N ARG A 724 8.28 -29.00 5.33
CA ARG A 724 7.87 -27.62 5.04
C ARG A 724 6.42 -27.42 5.45
N ASP A 725 6.15 -26.40 6.23
CA ASP A 725 4.79 -26.04 6.63
C ASP A 725 4.08 -25.19 5.57
N ARG A 726 2.79 -24.90 5.80
CA ARG A 726 1.95 -24.21 4.82
C ARG A 726 2.34 -22.75 4.68
N ALA A 727 2.63 -22.08 5.79
CA ALA A 727 3.06 -20.67 5.80
C ALA A 727 4.35 -20.49 5.01
N GLU A 728 5.34 -21.32 5.29
CA GLU A 728 6.64 -21.29 4.62
C GLU A 728 6.55 -21.52 3.10
N ILE A 729 5.59 -22.34 2.65
CA ILE A 729 5.35 -22.55 1.21
C ILE A 729 4.66 -21.35 0.59
N CYS A 730 3.72 -20.75 1.31
CA CYS A 730 3.08 -19.52 0.86
C CYS A 730 4.12 -18.42 0.67
N ASP A 731 5.02 -18.20 1.64
CA ASP A 731 6.10 -17.21 1.52
C ASP A 731 7.00 -17.49 0.31
N GLU A 732 7.52 -18.71 0.18
CA GLU A 732 8.41 -19.08 -0.93
C GLU A 732 7.75 -18.89 -2.30
N LEU A 733 6.46 -19.26 -2.41
CA LEU A 733 5.69 -19.10 -3.64
C LEU A 733 5.39 -17.63 -3.90
N TRP A 734 4.91 -16.90 -2.89
CA TRP A 734 4.62 -15.48 -2.98
C TRP A 734 5.88 -14.76 -3.47
N GLU A 735 7.02 -14.89 -2.79
CA GLU A 735 8.31 -14.29 -3.19
C GLU A 735 8.71 -14.64 -4.62
N LEU A 736 8.51 -15.90 -5.03
CA LEU A 736 8.79 -16.31 -6.39
C LEU A 736 7.87 -15.65 -7.43
N LEU A 737 6.59 -15.47 -7.11
CA LEU A 737 5.65 -14.75 -7.98
C LEU A 737 6.07 -13.28 -8.15
N SER A 738 6.55 -12.63 -7.08
CA SER A 738 7.11 -11.28 -7.16
C SER A 738 8.33 -11.20 -8.07
N VAL A 739 9.26 -12.14 -7.91
CA VAL A 739 10.48 -12.21 -8.74
C VAL A 739 10.16 -12.40 -10.23
N LEU A 740 8.97 -12.91 -10.56
CA LEU A 740 8.53 -13.18 -11.92
C LEU A 740 7.52 -12.16 -12.47
N ASP A 741 7.18 -11.12 -11.70
CA ASP A 741 6.12 -10.14 -12.03
C ASP A 741 4.76 -10.81 -12.30
N LEU A 742 4.38 -11.77 -11.42
CA LEU A 742 3.14 -12.54 -11.50
C LEU A 742 2.22 -12.36 -10.27
N ARG A 743 2.54 -11.43 -9.37
CA ARG A 743 1.65 -11.01 -8.27
C ARG A 743 0.68 -9.95 -8.75
#